data_AF-A0A6B0XEU8-F1
#
_entry.id   AF-A0A6B0XEU8-F1
#
_cell.length_a   1.000
_cell.length_b   1.000
_cell.length_c   1.000
_cell.angle_alpha   90.00
_cell.angle_beta   90.00
_cell.angle_gamma   90.00
#
_symmetry.space_group_name_H-M   'P 1'
#
loop_
_entity.id
_entity.type
_entity.pdbx_description
1 polymer ?
#
loop_
_entity_poly.entity_id
_entity_poly.type
_entity_poly.pdbx_seq_one_letter_code
_entity_poly.pdbx_strand_id
1 'polypeptide(L)'
;MILTTRVLFSFFLLLSAFSATEAGRTKAWQQYAYDDFAEGESEGISVAADGALELAPELVELASLEAERVWSMVPNPEGGLYVGTGDSGRLFAVDDEGQATLLFDSPELVLHALIVGSDGRLYAGSAPDGLVYALDSEGQAKTLLQTGSRYVWDFALIDGQLYAATGEPGRVLKIAKDGSHEVFFAPEDRHVITLLAHNNRLYAGTSGKGRIYEIDGEGRGRLLFESEQEEIHNLVTGANGEIFASAIPAPSKGENSHKVPAAVYRVGAEGAVYPIWEDAEAKLVNLVAAGEDLLLSASNPARLLRLSADGRRSLVVQFESLVPSRLLFGPDGALHLGGAQKAAVSTLPEQGRRKGHFESAVEDFAIHARWGALEWRGTQPADTRITVQTRTGNSEEPDKTWSAWSEPQTESGQTIASPPARFIQYRVEMESTRDGATPQLSSIEIRGVQVNLKPRITELQTFPFRPQQSGNGGQSQGAPQAGQGRRNNRPPQAKSLRLVRWHAQDPNEDELVYDLYLKGEDQRAWKLVEENIAQTSVLWDTESMPEGQTQLKLVASDRMDNSAAERLRDERESAPFAIDNSPPTVALDAQTSADGAVVEVAISDRISAVQKAYYTIDYDKQQHPIAPLDGVFDSRSEKARFAVEGLTAGEHVIVVRALDALDNIGVRQVVIQVK
;
A
#
# COMPACT_ATOMS: atom_id res chain seq x y z
N MET A 1 -49.48 77.81 -3.91
CA MET A 1 -50.05 76.68 -3.16
C MET A 1 -48.91 75.71 -2.89
N ILE A 2 -48.52 75.61 -1.61
CA ILE A 2 -47.70 74.57 -0.94
C ILE A 2 -46.26 74.36 -1.43
N LEU A 3 -45.34 74.90 -0.62
CA LEU A 3 -43.92 74.59 -0.53
C LEU A 3 -43.69 73.40 0.44
N THR A 4 -42.83 72.47 0.02
CA THR A 4 -41.78 71.74 0.78
C THR A 4 -41.90 71.54 2.30
N THR A 5 -41.90 70.27 2.76
CA THR A 5 -41.27 69.87 4.03
C THR A 5 -40.70 68.44 3.96
N ARG A 6 -39.46 68.30 4.48
CA ARG A 6 -38.60 67.11 4.55
C ARG A 6 -39.12 66.04 5.52
N VAL A 7 -38.86 64.76 5.23
CA VAL A 7 -38.79 63.68 6.23
C VAL A 7 -37.50 62.88 6.01
N LEU A 8 -36.73 62.68 7.08
CA LEU A 8 -35.44 62.01 7.14
C LEU A 8 -35.55 60.52 6.77
N PHE A 9 -34.60 60.03 5.96
CA PHE A 9 -34.28 58.61 5.83
C PHE A 9 -33.19 58.27 6.87
N SER A 10 -33.52 57.47 7.88
CA SER A 10 -32.53 56.79 8.72
C SER A 10 -32.35 55.36 8.19
N PHE A 11 -31.19 55.10 7.60
CA PHE A 11 -30.78 53.77 7.16
C PHE A 11 -30.07 53.08 8.33
N PHE A 12 -30.73 52.11 8.99
CA PHE A 12 -30.09 51.23 9.96
C PHE A 12 -29.78 49.91 9.25
N LEU A 13 -28.53 49.78 8.79
CA LEU A 13 -27.98 48.55 8.23
C LEU A 13 -27.52 47.67 9.40
N LEU A 14 -28.38 46.74 9.82
CA LEU A 14 -28.00 45.63 10.71
C LEU A 14 -27.23 44.62 9.86
N LEU A 15 -25.90 44.73 9.83
CA LEU A 15 -25.02 43.63 9.42
C LEU A 15 -25.01 42.60 10.55
N SER A 16 -25.74 41.51 10.36
CA SER A 16 -25.52 40.27 11.10
C SER A 16 -24.17 39.71 10.68
N ALA A 17 -23.15 39.87 11.53
CA ALA A 17 -21.91 39.13 11.38
C ALA A 17 -22.19 37.65 11.66
N PHE A 18 -22.30 36.85 10.60
CA PHE A 18 -22.14 35.40 10.73
C PHE A 18 -20.66 35.14 10.99
N SER A 19 -20.30 34.87 12.25
CA SER A 19 -19.06 34.18 12.55
C SER A 19 -19.21 32.74 12.05
N ALA A 20 -18.62 32.43 10.90
CA ALA A 20 -18.39 31.05 10.51
C ALA A 20 -17.38 30.46 11.50
N THR A 21 -17.88 29.76 12.51
CA THR A 21 -17.09 28.83 13.31
C THR A 21 -16.94 27.56 12.48
N GLU A 22 -15.92 27.50 11.62
CA GLU A 22 -15.45 26.21 11.13
C GLU A 22 -14.67 25.57 12.27
N ALA A 23 -15.23 24.48 12.81
CA ALA A 23 -14.61 23.61 13.79
C ALA A 23 -13.50 22.77 13.13
N GLY A 24 -12.56 22.25 13.93
CA GLY A 24 -11.37 21.51 13.47
C GLY A 24 -11.59 20.46 12.36
N ARG A 25 -10.49 20.16 11.65
CA ARG A 25 -10.47 19.31 10.45
C ARG A 25 -11.23 18.00 10.64
N THR A 26 -12.22 17.78 9.77
CA THR A 26 -13.04 16.57 9.76
C THR A 26 -12.32 15.49 8.93
N LYS A 27 -12.05 14.33 9.54
CA LYS A 27 -11.64 13.12 8.82
C LYS A 27 -12.89 12.36 8.38
N ALA A 28 -12.92 11.91 7.13
CA ALA A 28 -13.95 11.03 6.59
C ALA A 28 -13.32 9.68 6.24
N TRP A 29 -13.95 8.60 6.69
CA TRP A 29 -13.65 7.25 6.28
C TRP A 29 -14.79 6.77 5.39
N GLN A 30 -14.50 6.52 4.13
CA GLN A 30 -15.49 6.14 3.12
C GLN A 30 -15.13 4.78 2.53
N GLN A 31 -16.11 3.91 2.40
CA GLN A 31 -15.98 2.61 1.75
C GLN A 31 -17.05 2.48 0.67
N TYR A 32 -16.64 2.08 -0.53
CA TYR A 32 -17.53 1.94 -1.69
C TYR A 32 -17.01 0.97 -2.75
N ALA A 33 -15.74 0.55 -2.72
CA ALA A 33 -15.18 -0.42 -3.66
C ALA A 33 -15.05 -1.81 -3.01
N TYR A 34 -14.93 -2.86 -3.83
CA TYR A 34 -14.74 -4.23 -3.35
C TYR A 34 -13.59 -4.33 -2.33
N ASP A 35 -12.44 -3.73 -2.63
CA ASP A 35 -11.26 -3.82 -1.77
C ASP A 35 -11.47 -3.16 -0.39
N ASP A 36 -12.33 -2.13 -0.30
CA ASP A 36 -12.65 -1.47 0.97
C ASP A 36 -13.41 -2.42 1.92
N PHE A 37 -14.26 -3.29 1.35
CA PHE A 37 -15.06 -4.26 2.12
C PHE A 37 -14.40 -5.64 2.24
N ALA A 38 -13.42 -5.96 1.38
CA ALA A 38 -12.78 -7.27 1.33
C ALA A 38 -11.99 -7.63 2.60
N GLU A 39 -11.59 -6.63 3.37
CA GLU A 39 -10.92 -6.81 4.67
C GLU A 39 -11.90 -7.06 5.83
N GLY A 40 -13.20 -6.90 5.60
CA GLY A 40 -14.24 -7.16 6.60
C GLY A 40 -14.62 -8.64 6.72
N GLU A 41 -15.32 -8.96 7.80
CA GLU A 41 -15.89 -10.28 8.04
C GLU A 41 -17.35 -10.31 7.58
N SER A 42 -17.72 -11.34 6.84
CA SER A 42 -19.07 -11.48 6.30
C SER A 42 -19.69 -12.83 6.65
N GLU A 43 -20.94 -12.79 7.10
CA GLU A 43 -21.81 -13.96 7.25
C GLU A 43 -23.11 -13.71 6.47
N GLY A 44 -23.30 -14.44 5.38
CA GLY A 44 -24.50 -14.30 4.57
C GLY A 44 -24.64 -12.97 3.82
N ILE A 45 -23.56 -12.20 3.70
CA ILE A 45 -23.45 -11.04 2.81
C ILE A 45 -22.44 -11.35 1.69
N SER A 46 -22.73 -10.82 0.51
CA SER A 46 -21.89 -10.84 -0.68
C SER A 46 -21.38 -9.41 -0.92
N VAL A 47 -20.24 -9.30 -1.60
CA VAL A 47 -19.68 -8.01 -2.02
C VAL A 47 -19.59 -8.02 -3.53
N ALA A 48 -20.44 -7.25 -4.18
CA ALA A 48 -20.47 -7.09 -5.62
C ALA A 48 -19.15 -6.49 -6.14
N ALA A 49 -18.92 -6.63 -7.44
CA ALA A 49 -17.68 -6.16 -8.08
C ALA A 49 -17.53 -4.63 -8.06
N ASP A 50 -18.64 -3.90 -7.95
CA ASP A 50 -18.68 -2.45 -7.77
C ASP A 50 -18.64 -2.04 -6.29
N GLY A 51 -18.48 -2.99 -5.37
CA GLY A 51 -18.39 -2.78 -3.92
C GLY A 51 -19.73 -2.85 -3.18
N ALA A 52 -20.85 -3.07 -3.86
CA ALA A 52 -22.13 -3.13 -3.16
C ALA A 52 -22.27 -4.37 -2.25
N LEU A 53 -22.70 -4.16 -1.01
CA LEU A 53 -23.08 -5.24 -0.08
C LEU A 53 -24.51 -5.69 -0.37
N GLU A 54 -24.74 -7.01 -0.45
CA GLU A 54 -26.05 -7.62 -0.71
C GLU A 54 -26.17 -8.96 0.05
N LEU A 55 -27.40 -9.45 0.28
CA LEU A 55 -27.59 -10.80 0.83
C LEU A 55 -26.96 -11.87 -0.09
N ALA A 56 -26.10 -12.72 0.47
CA ALA A 56 -25.45 -13.80 -0.25
C ALA A 56 -26.45 -14.92 -0.61
N PRO A 57 -26.15 -15.75 -1.63
CA PRO A 57 -26.86 -17.00 -1.87
C PRO A 57 -26.86 -17.92 -0.63
N GLU A 58 -27.94 -18.68 -0.45
CA GLU A 58 -28.01 -19.68 0.62
C GLU A 58 -27.25 -20.95 0.21
N LEU A 59 -26.35 -21.43 1.07
CA LEU A 59 -25.69 -22.71 0.89
C LEU A 59 -26.56 -23.83 1.47
N VAL A 60 -26.94 -24.80 0.65
CA VAL A 60 -27.75 -25.94 1.07
C VAL A 60 -26.88 -27.19 1.07
N GLU A 61 -26.77 -27.89 2.21
CA GLU A 61 -26.16 -29.22 2.24
C GLU A 61 -27.11 -30.22 1.57
N LEU A 62 -26.68 -30.79 0.45
CA LEU A 62 -27.44 -31.77 -0.32
C LEU A 62 -27.26 -33.17 0.29
N ALA A 63 -26.02 -33.55 0.60
CA ALA A 63 -25.72 -34.86 1.17
C ALA A 63 -24.50 -34.81 2.11
N SER A 64 -24.46 -35.71 3.09
CA SER A 64 -23.29 -36.00 3.90
C SER A 64 -22.94 -37.48 3.74
N LEU A 65 -21.70 -37.76 3.34
CA LEU A 65 -21.22 -39.09 3.02
C LEU A 65 -20.45 -39.69 4.20
N GLU A 66 -20.44 -41.02 4.30
CA GLU A 66 -19.63 -41.74 5.28
C GLU A 66 -18.16 -41.81 4.85
N ALA A 67 -17.47 -40.67 4.88
CA ALA A 67 -16.06 -40.50 4.61
C ALA A 67 -15.51 -39.20 5.24
N GLU A 68 -14.19 -38.99 5.20
CA GLU A 68 -13.59 -37.77 5.78
C GLU A 68 -13.75 -36.55 4.87
N ARG A 69 -13.64 -36.73 3.55
CA ARG A 69 -13.75 -35.64 2.57
C ARG A 69 -14.20 -36.09 1.19
N VAL A 70 -14.64 -35.13 0.40
CA VAL A 70 -14.87 -35.27 -1.04
C VAL A 70 -13.56 -34.96 -1.79
N TRP A 71 -13.09 -35.86 -2.65
CA TRP A 71 -11.88 -35.64 -3.47
C TRP A 71 -12.19 -35.38 -4.94
N SER A 72 -13.24 -36.00 -5.45
CA SER A 72 -13.62 -35.91 -6.85
C SER A 72 -15.13 -35.94 -7.00
N MET A 73 -15.63 -35.21 -7.98
CA MET A 73 -17.04 -35.18 -8.34
C MET A 73 -17.16 -35.13 -9.86
N VAL A 74 -18.10 -35.88 -10.43
CA VAL A 74 -18.50 -35.74 -11.84
C VAL A 74 -20.02 -35.91 -11.96
N PRO A 75 -20.66 -35.31 -12.98
CA PRO A 75 -22.07 -35.53 -13.22
C PRO A 75 -22.38 -37.00 -13.46
N ASN A 76 -23.46 -37.49 -12.85
CA ASN A 76 -24.00 -38.81 -13.15
C ASN A 76 -24.97 -38.68 -14.34
N PRO A 77 -24.75 -39.39 -15.46
CA PRO A 77 -25.66 -39.37 -16.61
C PRO A 77 -27.10 -39.83 -16.29
N GLU A 78 -27.30 -40.55 -15.19
CA GLU A 78 -28.60 -41.01 -14.72
C GLU A 78 -29.32 -40.01 -13.79
N GLY A 79 -28.65 -38.92 -13.39
CA GLY A 79 -29.16 -37.92 -12.43
C GLY A 79 -28.24 -37.73 -11.23
N GLY A 80 -28.09 -36.49 -10.75
CA GLY A 80 -27.18 -36.14 -9.66
C GLY A 80 -25.70 -36.27 -10.00
N LEU A 81 -24.90 -36.77 -9.04
CA LEU A 81 -23.44 -36.77 -9.06
C LEU A 81 -22.84 -38.13 -8.68
N TYR A 82 -21.69 -38.45 -9.27
CA TYR A 82 -20.76 -39.42 -8.70
C TYR A 82 -19.72 -38.70 -7.84
N VAL A 83 -19.45 -39.24 -6.66
CA VAL A 83 -18.57 -38.62 -5.66
C VAL A 83 -17.54 -39.63 -5.15
N GLY A 84 -16.27 -39.33 -5.37
CA GLY A 84 -15.13 -40.10 -4.89
C GLY A 84 -14.58 -39.49 -3.60
N THR A 85 -14.32 -40.33 -2.60
CA THR A 85 -13.97 -39.87 -1.24
C THR A 85 -12.55 -40.23 -0.82
N GLY A 86 -12.16 -39.66 0.33
CA GLY A 86 -10.85 -39.80 0.95
C GLY A 86 -10.89 -40.65 2.21
N ASP A 87 -9.71 -41.17 2.57
CA ASP A 87 -9.43 -41.91 3.80
C ASP A 87 -10.32 -43.16 3.97
N SER A 88 -10.85 -43.66 2.85
CA SER A 88 -11.72 -44.83 2.71
C SER A 88 -11.95 -45.27 1.25
N GLY A 89 -11.54 -44.49 0.24
CA GLY A 89 -11.62 -44.87 -1.17
C GLY A 89 -13.01 -45.21 -1.70
N ARG A 90 -14.07 -44.60 -1.15
CA ARG A 90 -15.45 -44.91 -1.50
C ARG A 90 -15.94 -44.07 -2.68
N LEU A 91 -16.81 -44.68 -3.48
CA LEU A 91 -17.54 -44.04 -4.55
C LEU A 91 -19.04 -44.10 -4.25
N PHE A 92 -19.66 -42.93 -4.25
CA PHE A 92 -21.10 -42.77 -4.07
C PHE A 92 -21.76 -42.22 -5.34
N ALA A 93 -23.01 -42.61 -5.58
CA ALA A 93 -23.96 -41.82 -6.37
C ALA A 93 -24.82 -41.01 -5.40
N VAL A 94 -24.96 -39.71 -5.66
CA VAL A 94 -25.82 -38.80 -4.90
C VAL A 94 -26.86 -38.26 -5.88
N ASP A 95 -28.13 -38.53 -5.66
CA ASP A 95 -29.21 -38.01 -6.51
C ASP A 95 -29.55 -36.54 -6.21
N ASP A 96 -30.48 -35.98 -6.99
CA ASP A 96 -30.89 -34.58 -6.89
C ASP A 96 -31.63 -34.28 -5.58
N GLU A 97 -32.16 -35.31 -4.91
CA GLU A 97 -32.76 -35.24 -3.57
C GLU A 97 -31.74 -35.40 -2.43
N GLY A 98 -30.48 -35.70 -2.75
CA GLY A 98 -29.40 -35.84 -1.78
C GLY A 98 -29.27 -37.23 -1.15
N GLN A 99 -29.98 -38.24 -1.68
CA GLN A 99 -29.81 -39.62 -1.26
C GLN A 99 -28.50 -40.16 -1.81
N ALA A 100 -27.58 -40.47 -0.90
CA ALA A 100 -26.31 -41.11 -1.22
C ALA A 100 -26.45 -42.63 -1.26
N THR A 101 -25.94 -43.26 -2.32
CA THR A 101 -25.85 -44.71 -2.51
C THR A 101 -24.39 -45.10 -2.74
N LEU A 102 -23.85 -45.99 -1.90
CA LEU A 102 -22.49 -46.52 -2.09
C LEU A 102 -22.47 -47.47 -3.30
N LEU A 103 -21.66 -47.14 -4.31
CA LEU A 103 -21.49 -47.96 -5.50
C LEU A 103 -20.28 -48.88 -5.40
N PHE A 104 -19.19 -48.36 -4.82
CA PHE A 104 -17.94 -49.10 -4.73
C PHE A 104 -17.14 -48.69 -3.49
N ASP A 105 -16.70 -49.69 -2.74
CA ASP A 105 -15.78 -49.55 -1.60
C ASP A 105 -14.41 -50.08 -2.06
N SER A 106 -13.56 -49.17 -2.52
CA SER A 106 -12.24 -49.52 -3.04
C SER A 106 -11.34 -50.05 -1.92
N PRO A 107 -10.41 -50.99 -2.19
CA PRO A 107 -9.36 -51.31 -1.23
C PRO A 107 -8.32 -50.17 -1.06
N GLU A 108 -8.38 -49.14 -1.91
CA GLU A 108 -7.49 -47.98 -1.89
C GLU A 108 -7.95 -46.92 -0.86
N LEU A 109 -7.04 -46.03 -0.46
CA LEU A 109 -7.36 -45.01 0.54
C LEU A 109 -8.16 -43.85 -0.05
N VAL A 110 -7.93 -43.52 -1.32
CA VAL A 110 -8.49 -42.31 -1.94
C VAL A 110 -8.89 -42.58 -3.39
N LEU A 111 -10.00 -41.99 -3.82
CA LEU A 111 -10.37 -41.82 -5.23
C LEU A 111 -10.19 -40.35 -5.65
N HIS A 112 -9.00 -40.04 -6.19
CA HIS A 112 -8.60 -38.67 -6.53
C HIS A 112 -9.28 -38.11 -7.77
N ALA A 113 -9.60 -38.99 -8.73
CA ALA A 113 -10.13 -38.60 -10.03
C ALA A 113 -11.31 -39.49 -10.42
N LEU A 114 -12.33 -38.87 -11.02
CA LEU A 114 -13.46 -39.55 -11.64
C LEU A 114 -13.66 -38.98 -13.05
N ILE A 115 -14.09 -39.82 -13.99
CA ILE A 115 -14.55 -39.38 -15.30
C ILE A 115 -15.52 -40.38 -15.90
N VAL A 116 -16.58 -39.89 -16.56
CA VAL A 116 -17.46 -40.74 -17.37
C VAL A 116 -16.89 -40.81 -18.78
N GLY A 117 -16.52 -42.00 -19.22
CA GLY A 117 -15.94 -42.25 -20.53
C GLY A 117 -16.93 -42.14 -21.68
N SER A 118 -16.38 -42.04 -22.90
CA SER A 118 -17.15 -42.09 -24.15
C SER A 118 -17.88 -43.42 -24.40
N ASP A 119 -17.53 -44.47 -23.65
CA ASP A 119 -18.21 -45.76 -23.65
C ASP A 119 -19.27 -45.90 -22.55
N GLY A 120 -19.56 -44.82 -21.82
CA GLY A 120 -20.54 -44.78 -20.73
C GLY A 120 -20.06 -45.36 -19.41
N ARG A 121 -18.81 -45.85 -19.32
CA ARG A 121 -18.25 -46.35 -18.06
C ARG A 121 -17.78 -45.21 -17.19
N LEU A 122 -17.93 -45.35 -15.87
CA LEU A 122 -17.27 -44.49 -14.91
C LEU A 122 -15.87 -45.02 -14.62
N TYR A 123 -14.86 -44.18 -14.76
CA TYR A 123 -13.49 -44.49 -14.39
C TYR A 123 -13.12 -43.79 -13.10
N ALA A 124 -12.44 -44.50 -12.20
CA ALA A 124 -11.97 -43.97 -10.93
C ALA A 124 -10.47 -44.20 -10.76
N GLY A 125 -9.73 -43.13 -10.46
CA GLY A 125 -8.30 -43.12 -10.25
C GLY A 125 -7.96 -43.07 -8.78
N SER A 126 -7.05 -43.94 -8.32
CA SER A 126 -6.78 -44.12 -6.90
C SER A 126 -5.39 -43.69 -6.44
N ALA A 127 -5.23 -43.69 -5.12
CA ALA A 127 -3.96 -43.71 -4.40
C ALA A 127 -4.08 -44.61 -3.15
N PRO A 128 -2.97 -45.25 -2.70
CA PRO A 128 -1.57 -45.02 -3.08
C PRO A 128 -0.97 -46.01 -4.10
N ASP A 129 -1.74 -46.95 -4.65
CA ASP A 129 -1.22 -47.95 -5.60
C ASP A 129 -1.45 -47.56 -7.08
N GLY A 130 -2.04 -46.37 -7.31
CA GLY A 130 -2.26 -45.77 -8.63
C GLY A 130 -3.04 -46.69 -9.56
N LEU A 131 -4.15 -47.24 -9.07
CA LEU A 131 -5.04 -48.10 -9.83
C LEU A 131 -6.07 -47.24 -10.59
N VAL A 132 -6.48 -47.75 -11.74
CA VAL A 132 -7.66 -47.25 -12.46
C VAL A 132 -8.72 -48.32 -12.42
N TYR A 133 -9.87 -47.99 -11.83
CA TYR A 133 -11.07 -48.81 -11.85
C TYR A 133 -11.98 -48.39 -12.99
N ALA A 134 -12.70 -49.35 -13.56
CA ALA A 134 -13.79 -49.11 -14.49
C ALA A 134 -15.07 -49.72 -13.92
N LEU A 135 -16.12 -48.92 -13.85
CA LEU A 135 -17.46 -49.32 -13.43
C LEU A 135 -18.37 -49.29 -14.65
N ASP A 136 -19.18 -50.33 -14.82
CA ASP A 136 -20.25 -50.34 -15.82
C ASP A 136 -21.52 -49.63 -15.32
N SER A 137 -22.54 -49.58 -16.17
CA SER A 137 -23.84 -48.98 -15.86
C SER A 137 -24.61 -49.70 -14.74
N GLU A 138 -24.20 -50.91 -14.36
CA GLU A 138 -24.79 -51.65 -13.23
C GLU A 138 -24.03 -51.37 -11.92
N GLY A 139 -23.01 -50.51 -11.95
CA GLY A 139 -22.16 -50.17 -10.80
C GLY A 139 -21.10 -51.24 -10.50
N GLN A 140 -20.91 -52.24 -11.36
CA GLN A 140 -19.91 -53.27 -11.11
C GLN A 140 -18.50 -52.75 -11.39
N ALA A 141 -17.72 -52.58 -10.33
CA ALA A 141 -16.34 -52.13 -10.41
C ALA A 141 -15.35 -53.27 -10.70
N LYS A 142 -14.40 -53.01 -11.60
CA LYS A 142 -13.21 -53.86 -11.80
C LYS A 142 -11.95 -53.01 -11.91
N THR A 143 -10.82 -53.52 -11.44
CA THR A 143 -9.51 -52.91 -11.73
C THR A 143 -9.23 -53.07 -13.22
N LEU A 144 -9.13 -51.95 -13.93
CA LEU A 144 -8.79 -51.93 -15.35
C LEU A 144 -7.29 -52.09 -15.56
N LEU A 145 -6.49 -51.34 -14.80
CA LEU A 145 -5.02 -51.39 -14.86
C LEU A 145 -4.38 -50.85 -13.58
N GLN A 146 -3.12 -51.21 -13.38
CA GLN A 146 -2.20 -50.56 -12.44
C GLN A 146 -1.22 -49.70 -13.24
N THR A 147 -1.13 -48.42 -12.91
CA THR A 147 -0.38 -47.43 -13.73
C THR A 147 1.13 -47.52 -13.57
N GLY A 148 1.60 -48.22 -12.53
CA GLY A 148 3.01 -48.19 -12.11
C GLY A 148 3.44 -46.88 -11.44
N SER A 149 2.48 -46.01 -11.13
CA SER A 149 2.66 -44.78 -10.35
C SER A 149 1.86 -44.88 -9.05
N ARG A 150 2.11 -44.03 -8.06
CA ARG A 150 1.41 -44.10 -6.76
C ARG A 150 0.06 -43.38 -6.76
N TYR A 151 -0.09 -42.40 -7.65
CA TYR A 151 -1.27 -41.54 -7.69
C TYR A 151 -1.82 -41.48 -9.10
N VAL A 152 -3.15 -41.50 -9.22
CA VAL A 152 -3.89 -41.06 -10.41
C VAL A 152 -4.63 -39.77 -10.03
N TRP A 153 -4.09 -38.62 -10.42
CA TRP A 153 -4.54 -37.30 -9.96
C TRP A 153 -5.74 -36.76 -10.72
N ASP A 154 -5.79 -37.00 -12.03
CA ASP A 154 -6.81 -36.44 -12.90
C ASP A 154 -7.02 -37.29 -14.16
N PHE A 155 -8.15 -37.11 -14.82
CA PHE A 155 -8.44 -37.70 -16.12
C PHE A 155 -8.86 -36.64 -17.13
N ALA A 156 -8.61 -36.91 -18.41
CA ALA A 156 -9.16 -36.12 -19.50
C ALA A 156 -9.59 -37.01 -20.67
N LEU A 157 -10.53 -36.51 -21.45
CA LEU A 157 -10.96 -37.12 -22.71
C LEU A 157 -10.64 -36.19 -23.88
N ILE A 158 -9.95 -36.71 -24.89
CA ILE A 158 -9.79 -36.04 -26.19
C ILE A 158 -10.34 -37.00 -27.23
N ASP A 159 -11.34 -36.56 -28.01
CA ASP A 159 -12.02 -37.38 -29.02
C ASP A 159 -12.44 -38.78 -28.49
N GLY A 160 -12.85 -38.83 -27.22
CA GLY A 160 -13.29 -40.05 -26.53
C GLY A 160 -12.17 -41.00 -26.07
N GLN A 161 -10.90 -40.67 -26.32
CA GLN A 161 -9.73 -41.36 -25.80
C GLN A 161 -9.43 -40.91 -24.36
N LEU A 162 -9.26 -41.86 -23.44
CA LEU A 162 -8.95 -41.61 -22.04
C LEU A 162 -7.46 -41.34 -21.82
N TYR A 163 -7.18 -40.28 -21.07
CA TYR A 163 -5.85 -39.93 -20.56
C TYR A 163 -5.88 -39.80 -19.04
N ALA A 164 -4.79 -40.20 -18.39
CA ALA A 164 -4.65 -40.10 -16.93
C ALA A 164 -3.38 -39.33 -16.54
N ALA A 165 -3.53 -38.41 -15.60
CA ALA A 165 -2.44 -37.71 -14.92
C ALA A 165 -1.99 -38.56 -13.73
N THR A 166 -0.68 -38.76 -13.59
CA THR A 166 -0.14 -39.62 -12.54
C THR A 166 0.95 -38.92 -11.74
N GLY A 167 1.26 -39.47 -10.55
CA GLY A 167 2.31 -38.97 -9.68
C GLY A 167 3.15 -40.08 -9.05
N GLU A 168 4.43 -39.75 -8.82
CA GLU A 168 5.46 -40.66 -8.35
C GLU A 168 5.52 -41.97 -9.15
N PRO A 169 5.92 -41.94 -10.45
CA PRO A 169 6.42 -40.77 -11.21
C PRO A 169 5.32 -39.94 -11.91
N GLY A 170 5.66 -38.71 -12.31
CA GLY A 170 4.77 -37.81 -13.04
C GLY A 170 4.67 -38.19 -14.51
N ARG A 171 3.50 -38.62 -14.96
CA ARG A 171 3.25 -39.01 -16.36
C ARG A 171 1.83 -38.69 -16.79
N VAL A 172 1.66 -38.54 -18.11
CA VAL A 172 0.38 -38.64 -18.78
C VAL A 172 0.32 -39.99 -19.48
N LEU A 173 -0.65 -40.81 -19.11
CA LEU A 173 -0.89 -42.10 -19.74
C LEU A 173 -2.04 -41.99 -20.73
N LYS A 174 -1.92 -42.65 -21.89
CA LYS A 174 -3.03 -42.87 -22.82
C LYS A 174 -3.54 -44.29 -22.63
N ILE A 175 -4.81 -44.44 -22.28
CA ILE A 175 -5.40 -45.69 -21.80
C ILE A 175 -6.47 -46.19 -22.78
N ALA A 176 -6.27 -47.37 -23.34
CA ALA A 176 -7.26 -48.03 -24.17
C ALA A 176 -8.41 -48.62 -23.33
N LYS A 177 -9.56 -48.89 -23.97
CA LYS A 177 -10.76 -49.42 -23.31
C LYS A 177 -10.57 -50.79 -22.64
N ASP A 178 -9.58 -51.56 -23.08
CA ASP A 178 -9.22 -52.87 -22.50
C ASP A 178 -8.22 -52.77 -21.34
N GLY A 179 -7.71 -51.56 -21.04
CA GLY A 179 -6.74 -51.29 -19.98
C GLY A 179 -5.28 -51.32 -20.42
N SER A 180 -5.00 -51.68 -21.68
CA SER A 180 -3.66 -51.46 -22.24
C SER A 180 -3.36 -49.96 -22.28
N HIS A 181 -2.12 -49.57 -21.99
CA HIS A 181 -1.75 -48.16 -21.89
C HIS A 181 -0.30 -47.92 -22.34
N GLU A 182 -0.04 -46.67 -22.71
CA GLU A 182 1.30 -46.17 -23.03
C GLU A 182 1.57 -44.84 -22.31
N VAL A 183 2.85 -44.54 -22.06
CA VAL A 183 3.25 -43.21 -21.59
C VAL A 183 3.17 -42.26 -22.78
N PHE A 184 2.15 -41.40 -22.76
CA PHE A 184 1.92 -40.42 -23.82
C PHE A 184 2.83 -39.20 -23.66
N PHE A 185 3.06 -38.76 -22.42
CA PHE A 185 3.97 -37.67 -22.09
C PHE A 185 4.57 -37.87 -20.69
N ALA A 186 5.82 -37.45 -20.50
CA ALA A 186 6.52 -37.54 -19.21
C ALA A 186 7.34 -36.26 -18.97
N PRO A 187 6.86 -35.34 -18.11
CA PRO A 187 7.63 -34.16 -17.73
C PRO A 187 8.76 -34.51 -16.74
N GLU A 188 9.61 -33.53 -16.44
CA GLU A 188 10.63 -33.67 -15.39
C GLU A 188 10.02 -33.73 -13.97
N ASP A 189 8.88 -33.08 -13.78
CA ASP A 189 8.21 -33.01 -12.50
C ASP A 189 7.64 -34.37 -12.08
N ARG A 190 7.69 -34.66 -10.78
CA ARG A 190 7.29 -35.97 -10.23
C ARG A 190 5.78 -36.16 -10.15
N HIS A 191 5.00 -35.12 -10.42
CA HIS A 191 3.54 -35.14 -10.35
C HIS A 191 2.96 -34.34 -11.52
N VAL A 192 2.03 -34.97 -12.25
CA VAL A 192 1.07 -34.26 -13.12
C VAL A 192 -0.24 -34.22 -12.35
N ILE A 193 -0.67 -33.02 -11.95
CA ILE A 193 -1.78 -32.82 -11.01
C ILE A 193 -3.12 -32.66 -11.71
N THR A 194 -3.13 -31.98 -12.86
CA THR A 194 -4.38 -31.68 -13.58
C THR A 194 -4.19 -31.77 -15.08
N LEU A 195 -5.24 -32.19 -15.78
CA LEU A 195 -5.32 -32.26 -17.23
C LEU A 195 -6.50 -31.45 -17.76
N LEU A 196 -6.28 -30.76 -18.87
CA LEU A 196 -7.34 -30.05 -19.60
C LEU A 196 -7.27 -30.39 -21.09
N ALA A 197 -8.34 -30.95 -21.63
CA ALA A 197 -8.53 -31.08 -23.07
C ALA A 197 -9.01 -29.75 -23.65
N HIS A 198 -8.25 -29.18 -24.59
CA HIS A 198 -8.58 -27.89 -25.18
C HIS A 198 -8.05 -27.80 -26.62
N ASN A 199 -8.91 -27.43 -27.58
CA ASN A 199 -8.57 -27.30 -29.00
C ASN A 199 -7.80 -28.52 -29.58
N ASN A 200 -8.28 -29.73 -29.27
CA ASN A 200 -7.68 -31.01 -29.66
C ASN A 200 -6.22 -31.19 -29.20
N ARG A 201 -5.85 -30.55 -28.09
CA ARG A 201 -4.59 -30.69 -27.39
C ARG A 201 -4.86 -31.00 -25.93
N LEU A 202 -3.84 -31.53 -25.26
CA LEU A 202 -3.88 -31.76 -23.83
C LEU A 202 -2.99 -30.74 -23.14
N TYR A 203 -3.49 -30.11 -22.08
CA TYR A 203 -2.71 -29.25 -21.21
C TYR A 203 -2.51 -29.96 -19.88
N ALA A 204 -1.30 -29.88 -19.34
CA ALA A 204 -0.92 -30.56 -18.10
C ALA A 204 -0.31 -29.58 -17.11
N GLY A 205 -0.89 -29.51 -15.91
CA GLY A 205 -0.35 -28.79 -14.75
C GLY A 205 0.46 -29.73 -13.86
N THR A 206 1.62 -29.30 -13.38
CA THR A 206 2.52 -30.12 -12.54
C THR A 206 2.74 -29.55 -11.14
N SER A 207 3.28 -30.38 -10.25
CA SER A 207 3.73 -30.01 -8.90
C SER A 207 5.23 -30.27 -8.72
N GLY A 208 5.89 -29.36 -8.00
CA GLY A 208 7.34 -29.27 -7.78
C GLY A 208 7.93 -27.96 -8.29
N LYS A 209 7.51 -27.52 -9.48
CA LYS A 209 7.87 -26.23 -10.09
C LYS A 209 6.68 -25.50 -10.75
N GLY A 210 5.45 -25.94 -10.49
CA GLY A 210 4.25 -25.30 -11.02
C GLY A 210 4.27 -25.05 -12.52
N ARG A 211 4.45 -26.10 -13.33
CA ARG A 211 4.59 -25.95 -14.79
C ARG A 211 3.30 -26.26 -15.54
N ILE A 212 3.09 -25.55 -16.64
CA ILE A 212 2.02 -25.81 -17.62
C ILE A 212 2.66 -26.28 -18.93
N TYR A 213 2.31 -27.49 -19.35
CA TYR A 213 2.71 -28.04 -20.64
C TYR A 213 1.51 -28.11 -21.59
N GLU A 214 1.73 -27.73 -22.84
CA GLU A 214 0.83 -28.05 -23.96
C GLU A 214 1.37 -29.30 -24.68
N ILE A 215 0.53 -30.31 -24.86
CA ILE A 215 0.89 -31.61 -25.42
C ILE A 215 0.08 -31.81 -26.70
N ASP A 216 0.78 -32.05 -27.81
CA ASP A 216 0.14 -32.30 -29.10
C ASP A 216 -0.37 -33.75 -29.24
N GLY A 217 -1.05 -34.06 -30.35
CA GLY A 217 -1.62 -35.38 -30.61
C GLY A 217 -0.59 -36.51 -30.77
N GLU A 218 0.70 -36.20 -30.91
CA GLU A 218 1.80 -37.16 -30.97
C GLU A 218 2.48 -37.36 -29.59
N GLY A 219 2.00 -36.69 -28.54
CA GLY A 219 2.58 -36.76 -27.19
C GLY A 219 3.77 -35.83 -26.98
N ARG A 220 4.06 -34.92 -27.92
CA ARG A 220 5.14 -33.95 -27.76
C ARG A 220 4.67 -32.79 -26.89
N GLY A 221 5.29 -32.63 -25.73
CA GLY A 221 5.04 -31.52 -24.83
C GLY A 221 5.90 -30.29 -25.13
N ARG A 222 5.28 -29.12 -25.05
CA ARG A 222 5.90 -27.79 -25.04
C ARG A 222 5.63 -27.15 -23.68
N LEU A 223 6.67 -26.75 -22.96
CA LEU A 223 6.53 -25.95 -21.74
C LEU A 223 6.02 -24.55 -22.12
N LEU A 224 4.87 -24.15 -21.58
CA LEU A 224 4.30 -22.82 -21.78
C LEU A 224 4.69 -21.87 -20.66
N PHE A 225 4.71 -22.37 -19.43
CA PHE A 225 4.87 -21.54 -18.24
C PHE A 225 5.46 -22.35 -17.09
N GLU A 226 6.34 -21.71 -16.32
CA GLU A 226 6.85 -22.17 -15.02
C GLU A 226 6.48 -21.06 -14.02
N SER A 227 5.64 -21.38 -13.04
CA SER A 227 5.14 -20.41 -12.07
C SER A 227 6.12 -20.20 -10.91
N GLU A 228 5.88 -19.18 -10.08
CA GLU A 228 6.60 -19.02 -8.80
C GLU A 228 6.06 -19.96 -7.71
N GLN A 229 4.82 -20.44 -7.89
CA GLN A 229 4.14 -21.39 -7.02
C GLN A 229 4.66 -22.82 -7.24
N GLU A 230 4.48 -23.70 -6.25
CA GLU A 230 4.98 -25.08 -6.35
C GLU A 230 4.10 -25.94 -7.26
N GLU A 231 2.81 -25.63 -7.37
CA GLU A 231 1.83 -26.48 -8.02
C GLU A 231 0.84 -25.69 -8.88
N ILE A 232 0.59 -26.17 -10.10
CA ILE A 232 -0.60 -25.83 -10.88
C ILE A 232 -1.72 -26.79 -10.47
N HIS A 233 -2.68 -26.29 -9.71
CA HIS A 233 -3.68 -27.10 -9.03
C HIS A 233 -4.87 -27.44 -9.93
N ASN A 234 -5.30 -26.51 -10.77
CA ASN A 234 -6.45 -26.70 -11.64
C ASN A 234 -6.32 -25.92 -12.95
N LEU A 235 -6.86 -26.48 -14.05
CA LEU A 235 -6.93 -25.87 -15.37
C LEU A 235 -8.37 -25.88 -15.87
N VAL A 236 -8.87 -24.74 -16.36
CA VAL A 236 -10.21 -24.62 -16.92
C VAL A 236 -10.22 -23.81 -18.22
N THR A 237 -11.15 -24.09 -19.12
CA THR A 237 -11.39 -23.27 -20.32
C THR A 237 -12.50 -22.26 -20.05
N GLY A 238 -12.25 -20.97 -20.26
CA GLY A 238 -13.28 -19.92 -20.19
C GLY A 238 -14.14 -19.84 -21.45
N ALA A 239 -15.19 -19.01 -21.43
CA ALA A 239 -16.17 -18.93 -22.52
C ALA A 239 -15.59 -18.56 -23.89
N ASN A 240 -14.50 -17.77 -23.95
CA ASN A 240 -13.89 -17.36 -25.21
C ASN A 240 -12.70 -18.25 -25.63
N GLY A 241 -12.54 -19.39 -24.97
CA GLY A 241 -11.48 -20.35 -25.27
C GLY A 241 -10.12 -20.01 -24.67
N GLU A 242 -10.02 -19.04 -23.76
CA GLU A 242 -8.80 -18.91 -22.96
C GLU A 242 -8.71 -20.03 -21.93
N ILE A 243 -7.48 -20.35 -21.53
CA ILE A 243 -7.22 -21.28 -20.43
C ILE A 243 -6.90 -20.46 -19.18
N PHE A 244 -7.45 -20.86 -18.05
CA PHE A 244 -7.11 -20.32 -16.74
C PHE A 244 -6.51 -21.41 -15.87
N ALA A 245 -5.50 -21.04 -15.08
CA ALA A 245 -4.77 -21.94 -14.21
C ALA A 245 -4.77 -21.39 -12.78
N SER A 246 -5.21 -22.18 -11.80
CA SER A 246 -4.91 -21.87 -10.40
C SER A 246 -3.55 -22.44 -10.02
N ALA A 247 -2.78 -21.65 -9.27
CA ALA A 247 -1.47 -22.02 -8.79
C ALA A 247 -1.39 -21.80 -7.28
N ILE A 248 -0.86 -22.79 -6.55
CA ILE A 248 -0.81 -22.77 -5.09
C ILE A 248 0.62 -22.89 -4.57
N PRO A 249 1.01 -22.09 -3.56
CA PRO A 249 2.38 -22.07 -3.08
C PRO A 249 2.70 -23.33 -2.26
N ALA A 250 4.00 -23.59 -2.11
CA ALA A 250 4.48 -24.60 -1.17
C ALA A 250 4.02 -24.28 0.26
N PRO A 251 3.79 -25.29 1.12
CA PRO A 251 3.62 -25.06 2.55
C PRO A 251 4.78 -24.24 3.12
N SER A 252 4.48 -23.16 3.83
CA SER A 252 5.50 -22.27 4.40
C SER A 252 6.49 -23.04 5.29
N LYS A 253 7.79 -22.77 5.11
CA LYS A 253 8.89 -23.38 5.89
C LYS A 253 9.37 -22.50 7.05
N GLY A 254 8.62 -21.46 7.45
CA GLY A 254 8.91 -20.63 8.63
C GLY A 254 8.48 -19.15 8.46
N GLU A 255 8.55 -18.37 9.55
CA GLU A 255 8.09 -16.97 9.59
C GLU A 255 8.91 -15.98 8.73
N ASN A 256 10.15 -16.32 8.36
CA ASN A 256 11.08 -15.42 7.65
C ASN A 256 11.26 -15.72 6.14
N SER A 257 10.47 -16.62 5.55
CA SER A 257 10.53 -16.87 4.10
C SER A 257 9.63 -15.91 3.33
N HIS A 258 10.08 -15.47 2.15
CA HIS A 258 9.23 -14.74 1.21
C HIS A 258 7.96 -15.56 0.91
N LYS A 259 6.78 -14.98 1.21
CA LYS A 259 5.49 -15.65 1.07
C LYS A 259 5.02 -15.48 -0.38
N VAL A 260 5.13 -16.54 -1.16
CA VAL A 260 4.57 -16.57 -2.53
C VAL A 260 3.05 -16.68 -2.40
N PRO A 261 2.26 -15.75 -2.98
CA PRO A 261 0.81 -15.83 -2.93
C PRO A 261 0.28 -16.97 -3.81
N ALA A 262 -0.91 -17.47 -3.50
CA ALA A 262 -1.67 -18.24 -4.47
C ALA A 262 -2.12 -17.31 -5.61
N ALA A 263 -2.24 -17.86 -6.82
CA ALA A 263 -2.50 -17.07 -8.01
C ALA A 263 -3.49 -17.76 -8.95
N VAL A 264 -4.17 -16.95 -9.77
CA VAL A 264 -4.85 -17.41 -10.98
C VAL A 264 -4.22 -16.73 -12.17
N TYR A 265 -3.77 -17.55 -13.12
CA TYR A 265 -3.17 -17.11 -14.37
C TYR A 265 -4.16 -17.26 -15.52
N ARG A 266 -4.15 -16.31 -16.43
CA ARG A 266 -4.75 -16.44 -17.76
C ARG A 266 -3.67 -16.80 -18.77
N VAL A 267 -3.90 -17.87 -19.52
CA VAL A 267 -3.04 -18.34 -20.62
C VAL A 267 -3.70 -17.92 -21.93
N GLY A 268 -3.11 -16.93 -22.59
CA GLY A 268 -3.57 -16.41 -23.88
C GLY A 268 -3.26 -17.36 -25.05
N ALA A 269 -3.96 -17.17 -26.16
CA ALA A 269 -3.86 -18.03 -27.35
C ALA A 269 -2.45 -18.12 -27.98
N GLU A 270 -1.62 -17.09 -27.81
CA GLU A 270 -0.22 -17.09 -28.28
C GLU A 270 0.77 -17.69 -27.26
N GLY A 271 0.28 -18.17 -26.11
CA GLY A 271 1.08 -18.74 -25.03
C GLY A 271 1.57 -17.71 -24.00
N ALA A 272 1.12 -16.45 -24.09
CA ALA A 272 1.42 -15.44 -23.08
C ALA A 272 0.61 -15.71 -21.79
N VAL A 273 1.28 -15.69 -20.64
CA VAL A 273 0.66 -16.01 -19.34
C VAL A 273 0.79 -14.81 -18.40
N TYR A 274 -0.32 -14.39 -17.79
CA TYR A 274 -0.35 -13.25 -16.87
C TYR A 274 -1.24 -13.55 -15.65
N PRO A 275 -0.85 -13.10 -14.45
CA PRO A 275 -1.71 -13.22 -13.28
C PRO A 275 -2.91 -12.28 -13.40
N ILE A 276 -4.09 -12.77 -13.01
CA ILE A 276 -5.34 -11.99 -12.96
C ILE A 276 -5.93 -11.92 -11.55
N TRP A 277 -5.39 -12.72 -10.62
CA TRP A 277 -5.75 -12.70 -9.21
C TRP A 277 -4.59 -13.28 -8.41
N GLU A 278 -4.31 -12.66 -7.26
CA GLU A 278 -3.32 -13.12 -6.29
C GLU A 278 -3.85 -12.92 -4.88
N ASP A 279 -3.54 -13.85 -3.98
CA ASP A 279 -3.88 -13.75 -2.57
C ASP A 279 -2.83 -14.46 -1.70
N ALA A 280 -2.30 -13.74 -0.72
CA ALA A 280 -1.23 -14.22 0.14
C ALA A 280 -1.71 -15.20 1.23
N GLU A 281 -3.00 -15.23 1.55
CA GLU A 281 -3.57 -16.08 2.61
C GLU A 281 -4.26 -17.34 2.05
N ALA A 282 -4.69 -17.30 0.80
CA ALA A 282 -5.31 -18.43 0.11
C ALA A 282 -4.35 -19.62 0.01
N LYS A 283 -4.87 -20.82 0.31
CA LYS A 283 -4.08 -22.07 0.32
C LYS A 283 -4.48 -23.00 -0.82
N LEU A 284 -5.72 -23.49 -0.82
CA LEU A 284 -6.29 -24.25 -1.93
C LEU A 284 -7.14 -23.32 -2.78
N VAL A 285 -6.95 -23.38 -4.10
CA VAL A 285 -7.67 -22.55 -5.08
C VAL A 285 -8.21 -23.44 -6.19
N ASN A 286 -9.53 -23.58 -6.26
CA ASN A 286 -10.22 -24.33 -7.32
C ASN A 286 -10.95 -23.38 -8.25
N LEU A 287 -11.08 -23.77 -9.52
CA LEU A 287 -11.75 -22.98 -10.54
C LEU A 287 -12.85 -23.80 -11.22
N VAL A 288 -13.90 -23.11 -11.66
CA VAL A 288 -14.85 -23.62 -12.63
C VAL A 288 -15.31 -22.47 -13.52
N ALA A 289 -15.49 -22.73 -14.81
CA ALA A 289 -16.02 -21.74 -15.75
C ALA A 289 -17.51 -21.48 -15.45
N ALA A 290 -17.91 -20.20 -15.45
CA ALA A 290 -19.27 -19.76 -15.10
C ALA A 290 -19.72 -18.64 -16.04
N GLY A 291 -20.17 -19.00 -17.24
CA GLY A 291 -20.46 -18.03 -18.29
C GLY A 291 -19.18 -17.34 -18.76
N GLU A 292 -19.20 -16.00 -18.85
CA GLU A 292 -18.01 -15.19 -19.20
C GLU A 292 -17.00 -15.05 -18.05
N ASP A 293 -17.39 -15.44 -16.84
CA ASP A 293 -16.57 -15.38 -15.63
C ASP A 293 -16.07 -16.77 -15.22
N LEU A 294 -15.26 -16.79 -14.17
CA LEU A 294 -14.88 -17.94 -13.38
C LEU A 294 -15.52 -17.86 -12.00
N LEU A 295 -15.81 -19.01 -11.40
CA LEU A 295 -15.96 -19.13 -9.96
C LEU A 295 -14.68 -19.71 -9.38
N LEU A 296 -14.19 -19.06 -8.33
CA LEU A 296 -12.94 -19.37 -7.64
C LEU A 296 -13.26 -19.67 -6.19
N SER A 297 -12.98 -20.89 -5.72
CA SER A 297 -13.03 -21.18 -4.29
C SER A 297 -11.64 -21.11 -3.68
N ALA A 298 -11.53 -20.42 -2.54
CA ALA A 298 -10.34 -20.37 -1.72
C ALA A 298 -10.62 -21.03 -0.37
N SER A 299 -9.65 -21.74 0.20
CA SER A 299 -9.83 -22.45 1.47
C SER A 299 -9.46 -21.65 2.72
N ASN A 300 -8.79 -20.50 2.57
CA ASN A 300 -8.36 -19.66 3.70
C ASN A 300 -8.31 -18.17 3.30
N PRO A 301 -9.22 -17.33 3.82
CA PRO A 301 -10.49 -17.73 4.41
C PRO A 301 -11.31 -18.57 3.41
N ALA A 302 -12.21 -19.42 3.92
CA ALA A 302 -13.07 -20.24 3.06
C ALA A 302 -14.10 -19.34 2.36
N ARG A 303 -13.98 -19.16 1.04
CA ARG A 303 -14.86 -18.28 0.27
C ARG A 303 -15.01 -18.70 -1.18
N LEU A 304 -16.10 -18.27 -1.79
CA LEU A 304 -16.34 -18.35 -3.23
C LEU A 304 -16.34 -16.94 -3.81
N LEU A 305 -15.47 -16.71 -4.78
CA LEU A 305 -15.38 -15.47 -5.54
C LEU A 305 -15.89 -15.71 -6.96
N ARG A 306 -16.46 -14.67 -7.56
CA ARG A 306 -16.61 -14.58 -9.01
C ARG A 306 -15.47 -13.73 -9.53
N LEU A 307 -14.79 -14.22 -10.56
CA LEU A 307 -13.61 -13.60 -11.15
C LEU A 307 -13.81 -13.51 -12.66
N SER A 308 -13.88 -12.31 -13.18
CA SER A 308 -13.95 -12.09 -14.63
C SER A 308 -12.58 -12.29 -15.30
N ALA A 309 -12.58 -12.47 -16.62
CA ALA A 309 -11.37 -12.75 -17.39
C ALA A 309 -10.29 -11.64 -17.36
N ASP A 310 -10.64 -10.43 -16.92
CA ASP A 310 -9.73 -9.28 -16.76
C ASP A 310 -9.25 -9.09 -15.31
N GLY A 311 -9.71 -9.93 -14.37
CA GLY A 311 -9.31 -9.88 -12.97
C GLY A 311 -10.28 -9.14 -12.04
N ARG A 312 -11.36 -8.54 -12.55
CA ARG A 312 -12.38 -7.94 -11.67
C ARG A 312 -13.10 -9.03 -10.88
N ARG A 313 -13.23 -8.83 -9.57
CA ARG A 313 -13.67 -9.83 -8.60
C ARG A 313 -14.86 -9.37 -7.76
N SER A 314 -15.66 -10.31 -7.30
CA SER A 314 -16.73 -10.11 -6.31
C SER A 314 -16.79 -11.29 -5.34
N LEU A 315 -17.17 -11.04 -4.09
CA LEU A 315 -17.41 -12.08 -3.09
C LEU A 315 -18.82 -12.60 -3.30
N VAL A 316 -18.96 -13.88 -3.63
CA VAL A 316 -20.28 -14.53 -3.75
C VAL A 316 -20.75 -14.98 -2.38
N VAL A 317 -19.89 -15.68 -1.63
CA VAL A 317 -20.19 -16.16 -0.28
C VAL A 317 -18.90 -16.42 0.49
N GLN A 318 -18.89 -16.08 1.77
CA GLN A 318 -17.91 -16.55 2.74
C GLN A 318 -18.50 -17.72 3.53
N PHE A 319 -17.74 -18.81 3.66
CA PHE A 319 -18.22 -20.05 4.27
C PHE A 319 -17.88 -20.10 5.75
N GLU A 320 -18.87 -20.42 6.57
CA GLU A 320 -18.73 -20.55 8.03
C GLU A 320 -18.19 -21.93 8.43
N SER A 321 -18.67 -22.99 7.76
CA SER A 321 -18.45 -24.39 8.17
C SER A 321 -17.98 -25.31 7.04
N LEU A 322 -18.03 -24.86 5.79
CA LEU A 322 -17.59 -25.61 4.62
C LEU A 322 -16.26 -25.07 4.10
N VAL A 323 -15.29 -25.95 3.90
CA VAL A 323 -14.09 -25.64 3.12
C VAL A 323 -14.22 -26.32 1.75
N PRO A 324 -14.57 -25.58 0.68
CA PRO A 324 -14.78 -26.16 -0.64
C PRO A 324 -13.44 -26.63 -1.24
N SER A 325 -13.36 -27.92 -1.54
CA SER A 325 -12.22 -28.57 -2.18
C SER A 325 -12.45 -28.91 -3.65
N ARG A 326 -13.72 -28.96 -4.08
CA ARG A 326 -14.12 -29.22 -5.46
C ARG A 326 -15.34 -28.41 -5.84
N LEU A 327 -15.36 -27.96 -7.09
CA LEU A 327 -16.45 -27.21 -7.71
C LEU A 327 -16.89 -27.95 -8.97
N LEU A 328 -18.20 -28.08 -9.18
CA LEU A 328 -18.75 -28.72 -10.37
C LEU A 328 -20.13 -28.15 -10.67
N PHE A 329 -20.38 -27.79 -11.92
CA PHE A 329 -21.75 -27.57 -12.38
C PHE A 329 -22.41 -28.90 -12.72
N GLY A 330 -23.59 -29.14 -12.13
CA GLY A 330 -24.45 -30.25 -12.46
C GLY A 330 -25.11 -30.08 -13.84
N PRO A 331 -25.75 -31.13 -14.38
CA PRO A 331 -26.48 -31.07 -15.66
C PRO A 331 -27.66 -30.07 -15.64
N ASP A 332 -28.20 -29.78 -14.46
CA ASP A 332 -29.25 -28.82 -14.18
C ASP A 332 -28.75 -27.36 -14.13
N GLY A 333 -27.43 -27.15 -14.18
CA GLY A 333 -26.77 -25.86 -14.06
C GLY A 333 -26.52 -25.40 -12.62
N ALA A 334 -26.85 -26.22 -11.61
CA ALA A 334 -26.55 -25.91 -10.22
C ALA A 334 -25.06 -26.09 -9.93
N LEU A 335 -24.51 -25.22 -9.09
CA LEU A 335 -23.13 -25.36 -8.61
C LEU A 335 -23.08 -26.25 -7.37
N HIS A 336 -22.35 -27.34 -7.45
CA HIS A 336 -22.07 -28.24 -6.35
C HIS A 336 -20.66 -28.04 -5.79
N LEU A 337 -20.54 -28.13 -4.47
CA LEU A 337 -19.30 -27.97 -3.72
C LEU A 337 -19.02 -29.21 -2.87
N GLY A 338 -17.82 -29.78 -3.02
CA GLY A 338 -17.35 -30.89 -2.20
C GLY A 338 -16.48 -30.41 -1.03
N GLY A 339 -16.75 -30.87 0.18
CA GLY A 339 -16.05 -30.45 1.40
C GLY A 339 -14.69 -31.14 1.63
N ALA A 340 -13.71 -30.35 2.11
CA ALA A 340 -12.33 -30.81 2.39
C ALA A 340 -12.14 -31.45 3.79
N GLN A 341 -12.99 -31.09 4.76
CA GLN A 341 -12.89 -31.49 6.17
C GLN A 341 -14.09 -32.32 6.66
N LYS A 342 -15.16 -32.31 5.87
CA LYS A 342 -16.36 -33.12 6.02
C LYS A 342 -16.70 -33.59 4.61
N ALA A 343 -17.02 -34.86 4.42
CA ALA A 343 -17.49 -35.37 3.13
C ALA A 343 -18.94 -34.93 2.86
N ALA A 344 -19.18 -33.62 2.82
CA ALA A 344 -20.43 -33.02 2.46
C ALA A 344 -20.42 -32.58 1.00
N VAL A 345 -21.55 -32.74 0.34
CA VAL A 345 -21.87 -32.13 -0.95
C VAL A 345 -22.90 -31.06 -0.69
N SER A 346 -22.59 -29.83 -1.04
CA SER A 346 -23.50 -28.68 -0.91
C SER A 346 -23.82 -28.10 -2.28
N THR A 347 -24.93 -27.39 -2.39
CA THR A 347 -25.35 -26.67 -3.60
C THR A 347 -25.69 -25.22 -3.26
N LEU A 348 -25.51 -24.32 -4.23
CA LEU A 348 -25.88 -22.90 -4.14
C LEU A 348 -27.07 -22.64 -5.09
N PRO A 349 -28.33 -22.81 -4.63
CA PRO A 349 -29.51 -22.45 -5.41
C PRO A 349 -29.59 -20.94 -5.69
N GLU A 350 -30.43 -20.54 -6.65
CA GLU A 350 -30.66 -19.11 -6.97
C GLU A 350 -31.32 -18.33 -5.83
N GLN A 351 -31.93 -19.00 -4.84
CA GLN A 351 -32.56 -18.33 -3.71
C GLN A 351 -31.51 -17.77 -2.74
N GLY A 352 -31.55 -16.46 -2.54
CA GLY A 352 -30.70 -15.74 -1.58
C GLY A 352 -31.09 -16.00 -0.13
N ARG A 353 -30.14 -15.80 0.78
CA ARG A 353 -30.42 -15.74 2.22
C ARG A 353 -31.42 -14.64 2.53
N ARG A 354 -32.11 -14.77 3.66
CA ARG A 354 -33.04 -13.77 4.21
C ARG A 354 -32.44 -12.87 5.27
N LYS A 355 -31.26 -13.21 5.79
CA LYS A 355 -30.50 -12.40 6.74
C LYS A 355 -29.01 -12.55 6.48
N GLY A 356 -28.26 -11.48 6.69
CA GLY A 356 -26.81 -11.46 6.65
C GLY A 356 -26.24 -10.34 7.51
N HIS A 357 -24.97 -10.48 7.89
CA HIS A 357 -24.21 -9.48 8.61
C HIS A 357 -22.82 -9.27 7.99
N PHE A 358 -22.32 -8.05 8.11
CA PHE A 358 -20.99 -7.66 7.69
C PHE A 358 -20.36 -6.78 8.78
N GLU A 359 -19.19 -7.15 9.26
CA GLU A 359 -18.38 -6.33 10.17
C GLU A 359 -17.17 -5.79 9.41
N SER A 360 -16.98 -4.47 9.41
CA SER A 360 -15.85 -3.83 8.73
C SER A 360 -14.51 -4.21 9.37
N ALA A 361 -13.40 -4.02 8.66
CA ALA A 361 -12.12 -3.86 9.33
C ALA A 361 -12.16 -2.70 10.34
N VAL A 362 -11.23 -2.67 11.28
CA VAL A 362 -11.08 -1.57 12.23
C VAL A 362 -10.41 -0.38 11.54
N GLU A 363 -11.05 0.78 11.59
CA GLU A 363 -10.46 2.02 11.08
C GLU A 363 -9.73 2.78 12.20
N ASP A 364 -8.49 3.15 11.92
CA ASP A 364 -7.65 3.95 12.80
C ASP A 364 -7.73 5.44 12.45
N PHE A 365 -8.30 6.25 13.35
CA PHE A 365 -8.27 7.71 13.22
C PHE A 365 -6.94 8.33 13.68
N ALA A 366 -5.88 7.54 13.86
CA ALA A 366 -4.52 7.88 14.32
C ALA A 366 -4.45 8.44 15.75
N ILE A 367 -5.41 9.27 16.13
CA ILE A 367 -5.59 9.87 17.44
C ILE A 367 -7.05 9.83 17.86
N HIS A 368 -7.31 10.24 19.09
CA HIS A 368 -8.64 10.27 19.67
C HIS A 368 -9.58 11.22 18.90
N ALA A 369 -10.72 10.71 18.45
CA ALA A 369 -11.70 11.42 17.64
C ALA A 369 -13.08 11.44 18.30
N ARG A 370 -13.82 12.52 18.06
CA ARG A 370 -15.26 12.64 18.33
C ARG A 370 -16.01 12.34 17.05
N TRP A 371 -17.02 11.48 17.12
CA TRP A 371 -17.73 10.99 15.94
C TRP A 371 -18.84 11.95 15.50
N GLY A 372 -18.95 12.11 14.19
CA GLY A 372 -19.98 12.88 13.50
C GLY A 372 -21.11 11.97 13.00
N ALA A 373 -21.58 12.24 11.79
CA ALA A 373 -22.62 11.43 11.16
C ALA A 373 -22.07 10.14 10.53
N LEU A 374 -22.89 9.10 10.55
CA LEU A 374 -22.75 7.91 9.71
C LEU A 374 -23.75 8.04 8.56
N GLU A 375 -23.23 8.05 7.34
CA GLU A 375 -24.02 8.11 6.10
C GLU A 375 -23.79 6.85 5.29
N TRP A 376 -24.86 6.22 4.80
CA TRP A 376 -24.79 5.18 3.79
C TRP A 376 -25.69 5.49 2.61
N ARG A 377 -25.40 4.88 1.46
CA ARG A 377 -26.24 4.90 0.24
C ARG A 377 -26.53 3.48 -0.20
N GLY A 378 -27.74 3.26 -0.69
CA GLY A 378 -28.18 1.92 -1.07
C GLY A 378 -29.63 1.90 -1.54
N THR A 379 -30.09 0.72 -1.96
CA THR A 379 -31.48 0.47 -2.29
C THR A 379 -32.10 -0.46 -1.26
N GLN A 380 -33.28 -0.12 -0.78
CA GLN A 380 -34.03 -0.95 0.16
C GLN A 380 -35.43 -1.20 -0.41
N PRO A 381 -35.60 -2.24 -1.25
CA PRO A 381 -36.91 -2.64 -1.76
C PRO A 381 -37.92 -2.89 -0.62
N ALA A 382 -39.22 -2.85 -0.91
CA ALA A 382 -40.24 -3.20 0.08
C ALA A 382 -39.96 -4.59 0.66
N ASP A 383 -40.23 -4.78 1.96
CA ASP A 383 -39.97 -6.01 2.73
C ASP A 383 -38.48 -6.36 2.93
N THR A 384 -37.58 -5.38 2.73
CA THR A 384 -36.16 -5.49 3.08
C THR A 384 -35.74 -4.43 4.09
N ARG A 385 -34.64 -4.67 4.82
CA ARG A 385 -34.11 -3.76 5.84
C ARG A 385 -32.58 -3.77 5.85
N ILE A 386 -32.00 -2.58 5.98
CA ILE A 386 -30.60 -2.36 6.34
C ILE A 386 -30.56 -1.70 7.71
N THR A 387 -29.69 -2.18 8.60
CA THR A 387 -29.36 -1.49 9.85
C THR A 387 -27.87 -1.42 10.04
N VAL A 388 -27.38 -0.31 10.61
CA VAL A 388 -25.96 -0.10 10.87
C VAL A 388 -25.71 0.18 12.35
N GLN A 389 -24.70 -0.46 12.91
CA GLN A 389 -24.22 -0.24 14.27
C GLN A 389 -22.76 0.16 14.23
N THR A 390 -22.29 0.85 15.28
CA THR A 390 -20.88 1.20 15.45
C THR A 390 -20.39 0.79 16.82
N ARG A 391 -19.08 0.53 16.94
CA ARG A 391 -18.37 0.42 18.22
C ARG A 391 -17.00 1.06 18.10
N THR A 392 -16.42 1.44 19.23
CA THR A 392 -15.21 2.25 19.26
C THR A 392 -14.28 1.85 20.40
N GLY A 393 -12.97 2.01 20.21
CA GLY A 393 -11.96 1.63 21.20
C GLY A 393 -10.63 2.38 21.07
N ASN A 394 -9.70 2.08 21.97
CA ASN A 394 -8.35 2.67 21.98
C ASN A 394 -7.24 1.60 21.84
N SER A 395 -7.60 0.37 21.50
CA SER A 395 -6.71 -0.71 21.06
C SER A 395 -7.00 -1.04 19.60
N GLU A 396 -5.98 -1.45 18.85
CA GLU A 396 -6.09 -1.78 17.42
C GLU A 396 -7.00 -3.00 17.19
N GLU A 397 -6.81 -4.06 17.98
CA GLU A 397 -7.69 -5.22 18.00
C GLU A 397 -8.86 -4.99 18.97
N PRO A 398 -10.11 -5.26 18.55
CA PRO A 398 -11.27 -5.20 19.45
C PRO A 398 -11.12 -6.13 20.66
N ASP A 399 -11.14 -5.54 21.86
CA ASP A 399 -11.04 -6.27 23.12
C ASP A 399 -12.16 -5.88 24.09
N LYS A 400 -12.15 -6.44 25.31
CA LYS A 400 -13.16 -6.18 26.34
C LYS A 400 -13.27 -4.72 26.82
N THR A 401 -12.36 -3.84 26.41
CA THR A 401 -12.32 -2.42 26.74
C THR A 401 -12.97 -1.54 25.67
N TRP A 402 -13.28 -2.10 24.50
CA TRP A 402 -14.09 -1.44 23.49
C TRP A 402 -15.53 -1.23 23.98
N SER A 403 -16.20 -0.23 23.41
CA SER A 403 -17.63 -0.03 23.67
C SER A 403 -18.45 -1.24 23.21
N ALA A 404 -19.62 -1.44 23.81
CA ALA A 404 -20.64 -2.26 23.18
C ALA A 404 -21.01 -1.68 21.80
N TRP A 405 -21.59 -2.51 20.93
CA TRP A 405 -22.24 -2.04 19.72
C TRP A 405 -23.35 -1.05 20.06
N SER A 406 -23.44 0.04 19.30
CA SER A 406 -24.51 1.03 19.43
C SER A 406 -25.89 0.43 19.16
N GLU A 407 -26.95 1.14 19.53
CA GLU A 407 -28.28 0.82 19.00
C GLU A 407 -28.28 0.85 17.46
N PRO A 408 -29.04 -0.03 16.79
CA PRO A 408 -29.09 -0.06 15.32
C PRO A 408 -29.69 1.21 14.73
N GLN A 409 -28.95 1.86 13.84
CA GLN A 409 -29.44 2.95 13.02
C GLN A 409 -30.17 2.39 11.80
N THR A 410 -31.42 2.80 11.60
CA THR A 410 -32.28 2.39 10.46
C THR A 410 -32.32 3.43 9.34
N GLU A 411 -31.74 4.61 9.56
CA GLU A 411 -31.73 5.74 8.63
C GLU A 411 -30.30 6.27 8.48
N SER A 412 -29.95 6.68 7.26
CA SER A 412 -28.67 7.29 6.93
C SER A 412 -28.59 8.73 7.44
N GLY A 413 -27.41 9.19 7.85
CA GLY A 413 -27.15 10.57 8.30
C GLY A 413 -27.34 10.80 9.80
N GLN A 414 -27.49 9.75 10.59
CA GLN A 414 -27.61 9.87 12.04
C GLN A 414 -26.24 10.05 12.70
N THR A 415 -26.17 10.84 13.78
CA THR A 415 -24.95 10.99 14.58
C THR A 415 -24.57 9.66 15.24
N ILE A 416 -23.30 9.31 15.19
CA ILE A 416 -22.74 8.13 15.84
C ILE A 416 -22.84 8.29 17.36
N ALA A 417 -23.50 7.33 18.01
CA ALA A 417 -23.72 7.33 19.46
C ALA A 417 -22.56 6.70 20.26
N SER A 418 -21.64 6.00 19.58
CA SER A 418 -20.46 5.40 20.21
C SER A 418 -19.57 6.46 20.89
N PRO A 419 -18.88 6.14 21.99
CA PRO A 419 -18.06 7.10 22.72
C PRO A 419 -16.83 7.54 21.89
N PRO A 420 -16.29 8.75 22.13
CA PRO A 420 -15.05 9.20 21.50
C PRO A 420 -13.89 8.21 21.73
N ALA A 421 -13.14 7.88 20.68
CA ALA A 421 -12.03 6.94 20.71
C ALA A 421 -11.08 7.12 19.51
N ARG A 422 -9.97 6.38 19.45
CA ARG A 422 -9.06 6.38 18.29
C ARG A 422 -9.55 5.46 17.16
N PHE A 423 -10.11 4.31 17.51
CA PHE A 423 -10.53 3.30 16.57
C PHE A 423 -12.06 3.23 16.49
N ILE A 424 -12.58 2.96 15.30
CA ILE A 424 -14.00 2.72 15.06
C ILE A 424 -14.19 1.53 14.13
N GLN A 425 -15.27 0.79 14.35
CA GLN A 425 -15.72 -0.28 13.49
C GLN A 425 -17.24 -0.15 13.31
N TYR A 426 -17.75 -0.53 12.14
CA TYR A 426 -19.17 -0.61 11.90
C TYR A 426 -19.61 -2.04 11.59
N ARG A 427 -20.90 -2.30 11.82
CA ARG A 427 -21.58 -3.53 11.44
C ARG A 427 -22.83 -3.20 10.65
N VAL A 428 -23.00 -3.87 9.53
CA VAL A 428 -24.23 -3.83 8.71
C VAL A 428 -24.99 -5.14 8.93
N GLU A 429 -26.27 -5.04 9.25
CA GLU A 429 -27.21 -6.16 9.18
C GLU A 429 -28.20 -5.92 8.04
N MET A 430 -28.44 -6.96 7.25
CA MET A 430 -29.38 -6.97 6.13
C MET A 430 -30.44 -8.04 6.34
N GLU A 431 -31.70 -7.71 6.07
CA GLU A 431 -32.82 -8.64 6.22
C GLU A 431 -33.80 -8.51 5.04
N SER A 432 -34.45 -9.63 4.70
CA SER A 432 -35.52 -9.72 3.72
C SER A 432 -36.59 -10.71 4.18
N THR A 433 -37.87 -10.35 4.06
CA THR A 433 -38.99 -11.26 4.34
C THR A 433 -39.63 -11.85 3.08
N ARG A 434 -39.09 -11.53 1.89
CA ARG A 434 -39.58 -11.99 0.59
C ARG A 434 -38.46 -12.63 -0.24
N ASP A 435 -38.73 -13.79 -0.82
CA ASP A 435 -37.77 -14.48 -1.69
C ASP A 435 -37.40 -13.62 -2.90
N GLY A 436 -36.11 -13.59 -3.23
CA GLY A 436 -35.55 -12.86 -4.37
C GLY A 436 -35.44 -11.33 -4.20
N ALA A 437 -35.88 -10.77 -3.08
CA ALA A 437 -35.66 -9.35 -2.77
C ALA A 437 -34.45 -9.19 -1.85
N THR A 438 -33.43 -8.45 -2.30
CA THR A 438 -32.23 -8.15 -1.52
C THR A 438 -32.09 -6.64 -1.31
N PRO A 439 -31.82 -6.16 -0.08
CA PRO A 439 -31.32 -4.81 0.11
C PRO A 439 -29.88 -4.70 -0.39
N GLN A 440 -29.49 -3.50 -0.82
CA GLN A 440 -28.15 -3.21 -1.31
C GLN A 440 -27.57 -2.01 -0.56
N LEU A 441 -26.35 -2.10 -0.05
CA LEU A 441 -25.58 -0.96 0.45
C LEU A 441 -24.39 -0.71 -0.49
N SER A 442 -24.43 0.40 -1.22
CA SER A 442 -23.42 0.78 -2.22
C SER A 442 -22.25 1.59 -1.66
N SER A 443 -22.46 2.31 -0.56
CA SER A 443 -21.38 3.06 0.09
C SER A 443 -21.72 3.35 1.54
N ILE A 444 -20.70 3.47 2.38
CA ILE A 444 -20.82 3.94 3.76
C ILE A 444 -19.69 4.94 4.06
N GLU A 445 -20.01 5.98 4.82
CA GLU A 445 -19.10 7.05 5.21
C GLU A 445 -19.29 7.36 6.70
N ILE A 446 -18.17 7.41 7.42
CA ILE A 446 -18.10 7.82 8.82
C ILE A 446 -17.26 9.09 8.90
N ARG A 447 -17.81 10.11 9.55
CA ARG A 447 -17.09 11.37 9.82
C ARG A 447 -16.67 11.44 11.27
N GLY A 448 -15.50 12.00 11.52
CA GLY A 448 -15.01 12.28 12.87
C GLY A 448 -14.15 13.54 12.90
N VAL A 449 -14.13 14.21 14.05
CA VAL A 449 -13.25 15.34 14.33
C VAL A 449 -12.22 14.89 15.35
N GLN A 450 -10.96 14.91 14.94
CA GLN A 450 -9.84 14.59 15.82
C GLN A 450 -9.66 15.68 16.88
N VAL A 451 -9.18 15.32 18.07
CA VAL A 451 -8.80 16.32 19.07
C VAL A 451 -7.56 17.05 18.59
N ASN A 452 -7.62 18.38 18.47
CA ASN A 452 -6.46 19.15 18.05
C ASN A 452 -5.29 19.00 19.05
N LEU A 453 -4.08 18.81 18.51
CA LEU A 453 -2.87 18.60 19.29
C LEU A 453 -1.87 19.73 19.03
N LYS A 454 -1.01 20.00 20.02
CA LYS A 454 -0.03 21.07 19.89
C LYS A 454 1.05 20.66 18.88
N PRO A 455 1.38 21.51 17.89
CA PRO A 455 2.56 21.33 17.05
C PRO A 455 3.83 21.15 17.87
N ARG A 456 4.87 20.55 17.30
CA ARG A 456 6.18 20.39 17.97
C ARG A 456 7.33 20.80 17.09
N ILE A 457 8.12 21.78 17.54
CA ILE A 457 9.37 22.17 16.88
C ILE A 457 10.54 21.41 17.53
N THR A 458 11.13 20.48 16.79
CA THR A 458 12.22 19.63 17.28
C THR A 458 13.60 20.21 16.99
N GLU A 459 13.73 21.10 16.00
CA GLU A 459 15.00 21.72 15.61
C GLU A 459 14.79 23.13 15.02
N LEU A 460 15.73 24.05 15.30
CA LEU A 460 15.84 25.36 14.64
C LEU A 460 17.32 25.73 14.54
N GLN A 461 17.83 25.91 13.32
CA GLN A 461 19.23 26.21 13.04
C GLN A 461 19.36 27.33 12.00
N THR A 462 20.45 28.09 12.12
CA THR A 462 20.88 29.07 11.12
C THR A 462 22.37 28.98 10.88
N PHE A 463 22.78 29.14 9.62
CA PHE A 463 24.19 29.15 9.23
C PHE A 463 24.41 30.09 8.05
N PRO A 464 25.63 30.67 7.91
CA PRO A 464 26.00 31.41 6.71
C PRO A 464 25.81 30.57 5.45
N PHE A 465 25.09 31.11 4.46
CA PHE A 465 24.86 30.41 3.20
C PHE A 465 26.04 30.66 2.26
N ARG A 466 26.67 29.57 1.80
CA ARG A 466 27.75 29.63 0.82
C ARG A 466 27.28 28.91 -0.45
N PRO A 467 27.18 29.60 -1.60
CA PRO A 467 26.89 28.93 -2.86
C PRO A 467 28.00 27.92 -3.11
N GLN A 468 27.66 26.63 -3.11
CA GLN A 468 28.63 25.58 -3.43
C GLN A 468 29.07 25.78 -4.90
N GLN A 469 30.36 26.01 -5.14
CA GLN A 469 30.91 25.82 -6.47
C GLN A 469 30.78 24.34 -6.80
N SER A 470 30.05 24.03 -7.87
CA SER A 470 29.85 22.68 -8.39
C SER A 470 31.20 21.96 -8.53
N GLY A 471 31.50 21.10 -7.57
CA GLY A 471 32.52 20.06 -7.67
C GLY A 471 31.87 18.82 -8.22
N ASN A 472 32.47 18.27 -9.28
CA ASN A 472 31.99 17.15 -10.07
C ASN A 472 31.44 15.98 -9.21
N GLY A 473 30.13 15.70 -9.28
CA GLY A 473 29.55 14.41 -8.85
C GLY A 473 28.39 14.41 -7.83
N GLY A 474 27.96 15.55 -7.27
CA GLY A 474 26.80 15.60 -6.36
C GLY A 474 25.60 16.30 -6.98
N GLN A 475 24.41 15.68 -6.94
CA GLN A 475 23.15 16.30 -7.37
C GLN A 475 22.99 17.69 -6.74
N SER A 476 22.78 18.71 -7.57
CA SER A 476 22.52 20.07 -7.11
C SER A 476 21.13 20.12 -6.46
N GLN A 477 21.08 20.17 -5.13
CA GLN A 477 19.88 20.71 -4.47
C GLN A 477 19.92 22.22 -4.70
N GLY A 478 19.07 22.69 -5.62
CA GLY A 478 18.94 24.13 -5.93
C GLY A 478 18.62 24.93 -4.67
N ALA A 479 19.10 26.17 -4.61
CA ALA A 479 18.76 27.09 -3.53
C ALA A 479 17.23 27.23 -3.43
N PRO A 480 16.63 27.18 -2.22
CA PRO A 480 15.21 27.46 -2.05
C PRO A 480 14.85 28.84 -2.62
N GLN A 481 13.64 28.97 -3.16
CA GLN A 481 13.13 30.27 -3.62
C GLN A 481 13.19 31.29 -2.47
N ALA A 482 13.79 32.45 -2.75
CA ALA A 482 13.75 33.58 -1.82
C ALA A 482 12.29 33.97 -1.55
N GLY A 483 11.93 34.13 -0.27
CA GLY A 483 10.59 34.54 0.15
C GLY A 483 10.12 35.77 -0.63
N GLN A 484 8.88 35.70 -1.13
CA GLN A 484 8.26 36.77 -1.93
C GLN A 484 8.03 38.01 -1.05
N GLY A 485 9.04 38.87 -0.95
CA GLY A 485 8.89 40.06 -0.15
C GLY A 485 10.10 40.97 -0.13
N ARG A 486 10.49 41.56 -1.28
CA ARG A 486 10.93 42.97 -1.37
C ARG A 486 11.35 43.38 -2.78
N ARG A 487 10.78 44.51 -3.23
CA ARG A 487 11.23 45.32 -4.38
C ARG A 487 12.61 45.91 -4.08
N ASN A 488 13.69 45.20 -4.40
CA ASN A 488 15.00 45.82 -4.64
C ASN A 488 15.72 45.01 -5.72
N ASN A 489 16.01 45.66 -6.85
CA ASN A 489 16.50 45.05 -8.09
C ASN A 489 18.00 44.69 -8.04
N ARG A 490 18.55 44.42 -6.85
CA ARG A 490 19.98 44.09 -6.65
C ARG A 490 20.06 42.66 -6.11
N PRO A 491 20.84 41.76 -6.75
CA PRO A 491 21.04 40.43 -6.23
C PRO A 491 21.70 40.52 -4.84
N PRO A 492 21.22 39.75 -3.84
CA PRO A 492 21.81 39.72 -2.51
C PRO A 492 23.31 39.45 -2.57
N GLN A 493 24.10 40.06 -1.68
CA GLN A 493 25.51 39.71 -1.58
C GLN A 493 25.62 38.30 -1.00
N ALA A 494 26.35 37.40 -1.66
CA ALA A 494 26.43 35.99 -1.21
C ALA A 494 26.85 35.84 0.27
N LYS A 495 27.60 36.81 0.81
CA LYS A 495 28.06 36.87 2.20
C LYS A 495 27.00 37.31 3.23
N SER A 496 25.96 38.03 2.83
CA SER A 496 24.87 38.43 3.73
C SER A 496 23.76 37.38 3.82
N LEU A 497 23.84 36.32 3.01
CA LEU A 497 22.83 35.27 2.98
C LEU A 497 23.07 34.27 4.12
N ARG A 498 21.98 33.89 4.80
CA ARG A 498 21.96 32.82 5.79
C ARG A 498 20.82 31.86 5.48
N LEU A 499 21.08 30.57 5.61
CA LEU A 499 20.02 29.57 5.55
C LEU A 499 19.49 29.34 6.96
N VAL A 500 18.21 29.59 7.15
CA VAL A 500 17.45 29.23 8.36
C VAL A 500 16.66 27.98 8.03
N ARG A 501 16.78 26.93 8.84
CA ARG A 501 16.05 25.67 8.66
C ARG A 501 15.54 25.15 10.00
N TRP A 502 14.43 24.43 9.97
CA TRP A 502 13.84 23.82 11.15
C TRP A 502 13.21 22.47 10.83
N HIS A 503 12.94 21.71 11.87
CA HIS A 503 12.10 20.53 11.82
C HIS A 503 10.95 20.72 12.81
N ALA A 504 9.74 20.50 12.31
CA ALA A 504 8.52 20.55 13.10
C ALA A 504 7.53 19.51 12.58
N GLN A 505 6.68 19.01 13.46
CA GLN A 505 5.65 18.01 13.17
C GLN A 505 4.38 18.33 13.94
N ASP A 506 3.24 18.00 13.36
CA ASP A 506 1.97 17.97 14.09
C ASP A 506 1.52 16.51 14.32
N PRO A 507 1.22 16.08 15.56
CA PRO A 507 0.72 14.74 15.82
C PRO A 507 -0.58 14.34 15.11
N ASN A 508 -1.43 15.28 14.69
CA ASN A 508 -2.66 14.99 13.93
C ASN A 508 -2.56 15.32 12.43
N GLU A 509 -1.35 15.66 11.96
CA GLU A 509 -1.06 15.99 10.56
C GLU A 509 -1.79 17.24 10.02
N ASP A 510 -2.12 18.18 10.90
CA ASP A 510 -2.58 19.52 10.51
C ASP A 510 -1.50 20.32 9.76
N GLU A 511 -1.92 21.18 8.83
CA GLU A 511 -1.02 22.06 8.08
C GLU A 511 -0.37 23.11 9.01
N LEU A 512 0.95 23.06 9.09
CA LEU A 512 1.74 23.99 9.89
C LEU A 512 2.21 25.19 9.09
N VAL A 513 1.98 26.38 9.64
CA VAL A 513 2.54 27.65 9.15
C VAL A 513 3.45 28.26 10.21
N TYR A 514 4.53 28.90 9.75
CA TYR A 514 5.58 29.41 10.63
C TYR A 514 5.73 30.92 10.58
N ASP A 515 6.00 31.51 11.74
CA ASP A 515 6.37 32.92 11.88
C ASP A 515 7.77 33.01 12.50
N LEU A 516 8.65 33.78 11.86
CA LEU A 516 10.04 33.96 12.25
C LEU A 516 10.25 35.35 12.87
N TYR A 517 10.82 35.38 14.07
CA TYR A 517 11.13 36.59 14.81
C TYR A 517 12.62 36.72 15.09
N LEU A 518 13.07 37.96 15.24
CA LEU A 518 14.45 38.34 15.56
C LEU A 518 14.50 39.15 16.84
N LYS A 519 15.58 38.97 17.61
CA LYS A 519 15.91 39.83 18.76
C LYS A 519 17.42 39.97 18.86
N GLY A 520 17.91 41.21 18.81
CA GLY A 520 19.32 41.53 19.10
C GLY A 520 19.61 41.53 20.61
N GLU A 521 20.88 41.41 21.00
CA GLU A 521 21.32 41.37 22.41
C GLU A 521 20.86 42.58 23.23
N ASP A 522 20.88 43.78 22.64
CA ASP A 522 20.44 45.02 23.30
C ASP A 522 18.91 45.22 23.30
N GLN A 523 18.14 44.28 22.77
CA GLN A 523 16.70 44.39 22.56
C GLN A 523 15.92 43.49 23.51
N ARG A 524 14.83 44.03 24.07
CA ARG A 524 13.93 43.27 24.97
C ARG A 524 12.77 42.59 24.25
N ALA A 525 12.40 43.07 23.06
CA ALA A 525 11.20 42.64 22.34
C ALA A 525 11.56 41.96 21.03
N TRP A 526 10.92 40.82 20.75
CA TRP A 526 10.96 40.13 19.47
C TRP A 526 10.34 40.99 18.35
N LYS A 527 10.98 41.00 17.19
CA LYS A 527 10.53 41.70 15.98
C LYS A 527 10.21 40.68 14.89
N LEU A 528 9.05 40.78 14.26
CA LEU A 528 8.66 39.90 13.17
C LEU A 528 9.57 40.13 11.97
N VAL A 529 10.16 39.06 11.45
CA VAL A 529 10.98 39.06 10.23
C VAL A 529 10.12 38.65 9.05
N GLU A 530 9.43 37.52 9.20
CA GLU A 530 8.61 36.91 8.15
C GLU A 530 7.49 36.10 8.82
N GLU A 531 6.32 36.08 8.20
CA GLU A 531 5.11 35.40 8.68
C GLU A 531 4.51 34.54 7.57
N ASN A 532 3.71 33.55 7.97
CA ASN A 532 3.02 32.63 7.05
C ASN A 532 3.99 31.87 6.13
N ILE A 533 5.13 31.45 6.67
CA ILE A 533 6.08 30.60 5.95
C ILE A 533 5.50 29.20 5.90
N ALA A 534 5.34 28.64 4.70
CA ALA A 534 4.88 27.26 4.49
C ALA A 534 6.03 26.25 4.39
N GLN A 535 7.23 26.69 3.97
CA GLN A 535 8.41 25.82 3.89
C GLN A 535 9.06 25.63 5.27
N THR A 536 9.90 24.61 5.40
CA THR A 536 10.72 24.35 6.60
C THR A 536 12.12 24.96 6.55
N SER A 537 12.37 25.82 5.56
CA SER A 537 13.61 26.58 5.45
C SER A 537 13.41 27.87 4.67
N VAL A 538 14.20 28.88 5.01
CA VAL A 538 14.22 30.20 4.36
C VAL A 538 15.67 30.63 4.13
N LEU A 539 15.94 31.13 2.92
CA LEU A 539 17.18 31.84 2.63
C LEU A 539 16.99 33.31 2.99
N TRP A 540 17.64 33.73 4.08
CA TRP A 540 17.45 35.03 4.70
C TRP A 540 18.63 35.96 4.41
N ASP A 541 18.35 37.16 3.89
CA ASP A 541 19.36 38.20 3.63
C ASP A 541 19.50 39.15 4.83
N THR A 542 20.68 39.16 5.45
CA THR A 542 20.98 39.99 6.62
C THR A 542 21.60 41.35 6.28
N GLU A 543 21.72 41.75 5.01
CA GLU A 543 22.39 43.00 4.61
C GLU A 543 21.75 44.25 5.25
N SER A 544 20.42 44.26 5.40
CA SER A 544 19.69 45.37 6.02
C SER A 544 19.49 45.23 7.53
N MET A 545 20.03 44.18 8.16
CA MET A 545 19.81 43.88 9.57
C MET A 545 20.85 44.58 10.45
N PRO A 546 20.48 45.03 11.66
CA PRO A 546 21.45 45.55 12.61
C PRO A 546 22.51 44.49 12.93
N GLU A 547 23.77 44.90 12.91
CA GLU A 547 24.88 44.00 13.22
C GLU A 547 25.01 43.79 14.74
N GLY A 548 25.43 42.60 15.14
CA GLY A 548 25.64 42.22 16.54
C GLY A 548 25.20 40.80 16.86
N GLN A 549 25.26 40.44 18.15
CA GLN A 549 24.75 39.16 18.64
C GLN A 549 23.22 39.15 18.59
N THR A 550 22.68 38.08 18.03
CA THR A 550 21.28 37.98 17.64
C THR A 550 20.73 36.58 17.87
N GLN A 551 19.42 36.46 18.13
CA GLN A 551 18.70 35.20 18.20
C GLN A 551 17.48 35.21 17.29
N LEU A 552 17.10 34.03 16.80
CA LEU A 552 15.83 33.80 16.12
C LEU A 552 14.85 33.11 17.06
N LYS A 553 13.56 33.39 16.88
CA LYS A 553 12.46 32.60 17.44
C LYS A 553 11.52 32.19 16.33
N LEU A 554 11.28 30.90 16.21
CA LEU A 554 10.28 30.34 15.32
C LEU A 554 9.01 30.03 16.10
N VAL A 555 7.86 30.40 15.55
CA VAL A 555 6.54 29.99 16.04
C VAL A 555 5.88 29.12 14.99
N ALA A 556 5.60 27.86 15.30
CA ALA A 556 4.84 26.94 14.45
C ALA A 556 3.38 26.93 14.92
N SER A 557 2.43 26.99 13.99
CA SER A 557 1.00 27.04 14.31
C SER A 557 0.17 26.25 13.31
N ASP A 558 -0.82 25.54 13.81
CA ASP A 558 -1.86 24.77 13.09
C ASP A 558 -3.04 25.63 12.60
N ARG A 559 -2.87 26.96 12.59
CA ARG A 559 -3.95 27.95 12.38
C ARG A 559 -4.62 27.92 11.00
N MET A 560 -4.10 27.13 10.07
CA MET A 560 -4.69 26.92 8.75
C MET A 560 -5.87 25.93 8.83
N ASP A 561 -5.76 24.93 9.70
CA ASP A 561 -6.73 23.83 9.83
C ASP A 561 -7.66 23.99 11.05
N ASN A 562 -7.35 24.94 11.94
CA ASN A 562 -8.06 25.13 13.20
C ASN A 562 -8.60 26.55 13.37
N SER A 563 -9.78 26.63 13.99
CA SER A 563 -10.42 27.90 14.37
C SER A 563 -9.56 28.73 15.32
N ALA A 564 -9.84 30.02 15.43
CA ALA A 564 -9.11 30.90 16.35
C ALA A 564 -9.18 30.45 17.82
N ALA A 565 -10.21 29.69 18.20
CA ALA A 565 -10.39 29.15 19.55
C ALA A 565 -9.66 27.82 19.77
N GLU A 566 -9.43 27.04 18.72
CA GLU A 566 -8.87 25.69 18.80
C GLU A 566 -7.40 25.63 18.38
N ARG A 567 -6.91 26.61 17.61
CA ARG A 567 -5.52 26.66 17.14
C ARG A 567 -4.51 26.63 18.27
N LEU A 568 -3.48 25.83 18.10
CA LEU A 568 -2.34 25.71 19.00
C LEU A 568 -1.07 26.17 18.29
N ARG A 569 -0.05 26.41 19.09
CA ARG A 569 1.25 26.83 18.58
C ARG A 569 2.37 26.38 19.49
N ASP A 570 3.52 26.13 18.89
CA ASP A 570 4.77 25.91 19.59
C ASP A 570 5.78 26.99 19.23
N GLU A 571 6.71 27.25 20.14
CA GLU A 571 7.78 28.23 19.88
C GLU A 571 9.14 27.67 20.26
N ARG A 572 10.15 28.01 19.46
CA ARG A 572 11.53 27.60 19.68
C ARG A 572 12.50 28.72 19.36
N GLU A 573 13.46 28.93 20.24
CA GLU A 573 14.54 29.90 20.07
C GLU A 573 15.80 29.22 19.54
N SER A 574 16.55 29.92 18.67
CA SER A 574 17.85 29.47 18.20
C SER A 574 18.93 29.74 19.25
N ALA A 575 20.07 29.07 19.11
CA ALA A 575 21.30 29.55 19.74
C ALA A 575 21.63 30.98 19.26
N PRO A 576 22.29 31.81 20.07
CA PRO A 576 22.81 33.11 19.63
C PRO A 576 23.79 32.97 18.46
N PHE A 577 23.73 33.92 17.53
CA PHE A 577 24.66 34.03 16.40
C PHE A 577 24.95 35.49 16.07
N ALA A 578 26.13 35.74 15.49
CA ALA A 578 26.53 37.07 15.05
C ALA A 578 25.98 37.38 13.65
N ILE A 579 25.42 38.57 13.46
CA ILE A 579 25.23 39.21 12.15
C ILE A 579 26.34 40.25 12.01
N ASP A 580 27.16 40.12 10.97
CA ASP A 580 28.28 41.01 10.69
C ASP A 580 28.47 41.14 9.18
N ASN A 581 28.16 42.31 8.64
CA ASN A 581 28.34 42.61 7.22
C ASN A 581 29.52 43.58 7.00
N SER A 582 30.14 44.05 8.08
CA SER A 582 31.20 45.04 8.09
C SER A 582 32.56 44.37 7.87
N PRO A 583 33.42 44.91 7.00
CA PRO A 583 34.76 44.37 6.83
C PRO A 583 35.66 44.78 8.01
N PRO A 584 36.67 43.94 8.35
CA PRO A 584 37.68 44.31 9.33
C PRO A 584 38.44 45.57 8.87
N THR A 585 38.77 46.44 9.82
CA THR A 585 39.62 47.62 9.56
C THR A 585 41.08 47.23 9.64
N VAL A 586 41.88 47.65 8.66
CA VAL A 586 43.32 47.39 8.61
C VAL A 586 44.08 48.71 8.68
N ALA A 587 44.96 48.84 9.67
CA ALA A 587 45.93 49.92 9.81
C ALA A 587 47.33 49.39 9.51
N LEU A 588 48.11 50.16 8.75
CA LEU A 588 49.45 49.80 8.29
C LEU A 588 50.44 50.89 8.68
N ASP A 589 51.58 50.49 9.21
CA ASP A 589 52.78 51.32 9.35
C ASP A 589 53.96 50.59 8.71
N ALA A 590 54.72 51.29 7.86
CA ALA A 590 55.77 50.67 7.06
C ALA A 590 57.09 51.43 7.21
N GLN A 591 58.15 50.68 7.50
CA GLN A 591 59.50 51.20 7.64
C GLN A 591 60.37 50.64 6.51
N THR A 592 60.81 51.50 5.60
CA THR A 592 61.62 51.14 4.42
C THR A 592 63.07 50.84 4.78
N SER A 593 63.63 49.77 4.20
CA SER A 593 65.07 49.45 4.20
C SER A 593 65.67 49.70 2.80
N ALA A 594 66.95 49.35 2.61
CA ALA A 594 67.66 49.57 1.34
C ALA A 594 67.12 48.71 0.19
N ASP A 595 66.52 47.56 0.47
CA ASP A 595 66.06 46.56 -0.50
C ASP A 595 64.66 46.00 -0.16
N GLY A 596 63.88 46.72 0.66
CA GLY A 596 62.65 46.18 1.22
C GLY A 596 61.91 47.12 2.18
N ALA A 597 60.98 46.55 2.95
CA ALA A 597 60.29 47.21 4.05
C ALA A 597 59.84 46.22 5.12
N VAL A 598 59.75 46.70 6.36
CA VAL A 598 59.06 46.00 7.44
C VAL A 598 57.71 46.67 7.67
N VAL A 599 56.63 45.88 7.63
CA VAL A 599 55.26 46.37 7.77
C VAL A 599 54.66 45.85 9.08
N GLU A 600 54.20 46.78 9.91
CA GLU A 600 53.36 46.50 11.06
C GLU A 600 51.88 46.65 10.67
N VAL A 601 51.09 45.67 11.05
CA VAL A 601 49.66 45.59 10.74
C VAL A 601 48.88 45.53 12.04
N ALA A 602 47.88 46.39 12.18
CA ALA A 602 46.83 46.24 13.19
C ALA A 602 45.50 46.02 12.46
N ILE A 603 44.83 44.91 12.78
CA ILE A 603 43.55 44.52 12.21
C ILE A 603 42.53 44.54 13.32
N SER A 604 41.38 45.19 13.13
CA SER A 604 40.32 45.21 14.12
C SER A 604 38.95 45.04 13.48
N ASP A 605 38.14 44.18 14.05
CA ASP A 605 36.73 43.99 13.71
C ASP A 605 35.82 44.25 14.92
N ARG A 606 34.58 44.67 14.68
CA ARG A 606 33.65 45.02 15.74
C ARG A 606 32.98 43.78 16.36
N ILE A 607 32.68 42.76 15.57
CA ILE A 607 31.74 41.68 15.94
C ILE A 607 32.38 40.31 15.81
N SER A 608 32.95 40.01 14.64
CA SER A 608 33.55 38.72 14.36
C SER A 608 35.06 38.72 14.63
N ALA A 609 35.64 37.55 14.88
CA ALA A 609 37.08 37.45 15.05
C ALA A 609 37.77 37.55 13.69
N VAL A 610 38.94 38.17 13.63
CA VAL A 610 39.81 38.11 12.46
C VAL A 610 40.30 36.66 12.33
N GLN A 611 40.29 36.12 11.12
CA GLN A 611 40.61 34.72 10.86
C GLN A 611 41.87 34.56 10.01
N LYS A 612 42.09 35.45 9.03
CA LYS A 612 43.21 35.35 8.08
C LYS A 612 43.66 36.73 7.62
N ALA A 613 44.93 36.87 7.25
CA ALA A 613 45.42 38.06 6.55
C ALA A 613 46.49 37.70 5.54
N TYR A 614 46.56 38.45 4.45
CA TYR A 614 47.48 38.27 3.33
C TYR A 614 48.01 39.62 2.87
N TYR A 615 49.19 39.64 2.24
CA TYR A 615 49.67 40.79 1.48
C TYR A 615 50.00 40.45 0.03
N THR A 616 49.96 41.47 -0.83
CA THR A 616 50.40 41.47 -2.23
C THR A 616 51.30 42.68 -2.46
N ILE A 617 52.19 42.61 -3.45
CA ILE A 617 53.11 43.69 -3.81
C ILE A 617 52.78 44.15 -5.22
N ASP A 618 52.66 45.46 -5.44
CA ASP A 618 52.37 46.07 -6.76
C ASP A 618 51.17 45.43 -7.48
N TYR A 619 50.16 45.05 -6.70
CA TYR A 619 48.94 44.39 -7.16
C TYR A 619 49.19 43.05 -7.88
N ASP A 620 50.27 42.36 -7.52
CA ASP A 620 50.55 41.04 -8.04
C ASP A 620 49.46 40.00 -7.68
N LYS A 621 49.45 38.91 -8.44
CA LYS A 621 48.46 37.84 -8.25
C LYS A 621 48.79 36.94 -7.06
N GLN A 622 50.02 36.99 -6.56
CA GLN A 622 50.51 36.09 -5.52
C GLN A 622 50.19 36.65 -4.13
N GLN A 623 49.37 35.92 -3.36
CA GLN A 623 49.07 36.30 -1.98
C GLN A 623 50.04 35.64 -1.02
N HIS A 624 50.64 36.44 -0.15
CA HIS A 624 51.55 35.99 0.89
C HIS A 624 50.83 36.00 2.23
N PRO A 625 50.73 34.86 2.96
CA PRO A 625 50.06 34.83 4.26
C PRO A 625 50.82 35.66 5.29
N ILE A 626 50.08 36.36 6.14
CA ILE A 626 50.61 37.11 7.27
C ILE A 626 50.40 36.28 8.54
N ALA A 627 51.44 36.15 9.36
CA ALA A 627 51.32 35.51 10.68
C ALA A 627 51.01 36.58 11.76
N PRO A 628 50.06 36.33 12.68
CA PRO A 628 49.81 37.18 13.83
C PRO A 628 50.97 37.09 14.84
N LEU A 629 51.14 38.13 15.66
CA LEU A 629 52.22 38.22 16.64
C LEU A 629 52.07 37.23 17.81
N ASP A 630 50.84 36.86 18.17
CA ASP A 630 50.54 35.89 19.23
C ASP A 630 50.38 34.45 18.70
N GLY A 631 50.48 34.25 17.38
CA GLY A 631 50.55 32.95 16.74
C GLY A 631 49.22 32.40 16.23
N VAL A 632 48.08 33.05 16.51
CA VAL A 632 46.76 32.64 15.96
C VAL A 632 45.85 33.83 15.72
N PHE A 633 45.12 33.83 14.61
CA PHE A 633 44.04 34.81 14.37
C PHE A 633 42.75 34.23 14.95
N ASP A 634 42.36 34.69 16.13
CA ASP A 634 41.15 34.21 16.83
C ASP A 634 40.39 35.30 17.61
N SER A 635 40.87 36.54 17.58
CA SER A 635 40.30 37.66 18.32
C SER A 635 39.76 38.76 17.40
N ARG A 636 39.00 39.70 17.99
CA ARG A 636 38.49 40.89 17.28
C ARG A 636 39.57 41.93 16.96
N SER A 637 40.76 41.81 17.55
CA SER A 637 41.82 42.80 17.42
C SER A 637 43.17 42.11 17.35
N GLU A 638 43.72 42.07 16.16
CA GLU A 638 44.91 41.33 15.82
C GLU A 638 46.07 42.24 15.44
N LYS A 639 47.28 41.80 15.72
CA LYS A 639 48.50 42.49 15.27
C LYS A 639 49.41 41.51 14.56
N ALA A 640 50.06 41.99 13.52
CA ALA A 640 51.03 41.22 12.76
C ALA A 640 52.21 42.09 12.33
N ARG A 641 53.33 41.43 12.01
CA ARG A 641 54.51 42.06 11.46
C ARG A 641 55.16 41.15 10.44
N PHE A 642 55.49 41.68 9.27
CA PHE A 642 56.19 40.94 8.22
C PHE A 642 57.21 41.83 7.50
N ALA A 643 58.21 41.20 6.90
CA ALA A 643 59.20 41.86 6.05
C ALA A 643 58.92 41.53 4.58
N VAL A 644 59.15 42.51 3.73
CA VAL A 644 59.16 42.38 2.27
C VAL A 644 60.57 42.68 1.82
N GLU A 645 61.22 41.73 1.14
CA GLU A 645 62.62 41.80 0.72
C GLU A 645 62.73 41.67 -0.80
N GLY A 646 63.86 42.13 -1.37
CA GLY A 646 64.13 42.00 -2.80
C GLY A 646 63.36 42.98 -3.68
N LEU A 647 62.96 44.13 -3.13
CA LEU A 647 62.31 45.20 -3.89
C LEU A 647 63.34 46.00 -4.69
N THR A 648 62.99 46.37 -5.91
CA THR A 648 63.83 47.24 -6.76
C THR A 648 63.81 48.68 -6.24
N ALA A 649 64.80 49.51 -6.62
CA ALA A 649 64.75 50.94 -6.32
C ALA A 649 63.53 51.58 -7.03
N GLY A 650 62.66 52.24 -6.27
CA GLY A 650 61.40 52.75 -6.80
C GLY A 650 60.27 52.84 -5.78
N GLU A 651 59.12 53.30 -6.27
CA GLU A 651 57.85 53.27 -5.53
C GLU A 651 57.27 51.85 -5.59
N HIS A 652 56.86 51.32 -4.44
CA HIS A 652 56.17 50.04 -4.34
C HIS A 652 54.89 50.18 -3.51
N VAL A 653 53.86 49.42 -3.86
CA VAL A 653 52.58 49.38 -3.12
C VAL A 653 52.42 48.03 -2.45
N ILE A 654 52.31 48.04 -1.12
CA ILE A 654 51.97 46.84 -0.34
C ILE A 654 50.49 46.92 0.01
N VAL A 655 49.72 45.92 -0.41
CA VAL A 655 48.29 45.81 -0.10
C VAL A 655 48.09 44.68 0.89
N VAL A 656 47.49 44.98 2.04
CA VAL A 656 47.08 43.98 3.04
C VAL A 656 45.58 43.74 2.95
N ARG A 657 45.21 42.47 2.92
CA ARG A 657 43.82 41.97 2.92
C ARG A 657 43.59 41.13 4.17
N ALA A 658 42.63 41.50 5.00
CA ALA A 658 42.23 40.75 6.18
C ALA A 658 40.83 40.15 5.99
N LEU A 659 40.61 38.94 6.50
CA LEU A 659 39.34 38.22 6.50
C LEU A 659 38.93 37.96 7.95
N ASP A 660 37.66 38.16 8.24
CA ASP A 660 37.06 37.76 9.52
C ASP A 660 36.46 36.34 9.46
N ALA A 661 35.90 35.88 10.59
CA ALA A 661 35.30 34.56 10.74
C ALA A 661 33.99 34.37 9.94
N LEU A 662 33.44 35.44 9.38
CA LEU A 662 32.27 35.44 8.49
C LEU A 662 32.66 35.78 7.03
N ASP A 663 33.96 35.74 6.72
CA ASP A 663 34.56 35.99 5.42
C ASP A 663 34.38 37.43 4.88
N ASN A 664 34.13 38.43 5.72
CA ASN A 664 34.20 39.83 5.28
C ASN A 664 35.67 40.23 5.06
N ILE A 665 35.92 41.00 4.00
CA ILE A 665 37.28 41.35 3.55
C ILE A 665 37.55 42.83 3.77
N GLY A 666 38.51 43.13 4.65
CA GLY A 666 39.13 44.44 4.82
C GLY A 666 40.36 44.58 3.94
N VAL A 667 40.55 45.74 3.30
CA VAL A 667 41.72 46.01 2.45
C VAL A 667 42.33 47.37 2.78
N ARG A 668 43.64 47.41 2.94
CA ARG A 668 44.41 48.65 3.08
C ARG A 668 45.69 48.55 2.28
N GLN A 669 46.14 49.69 1.73
CA GLN A 669 47.44 49.77 1.08
C GLN A 669 48.35 50.76 1.80
N VAL A 670 49.65 50.55 1.69
CA VAL A 670 50.70 51.49 2.04
C VAL A 670 51.68 51.62 0.88
N VAL A 671 52.09 52.85 0.58
CA VAL A 671 53.07 53.14 -0.48
C VAL A 671 54.42 53.35 0.20
N ILE A 672 55.45 52.70 -0.32
CA ILE A 672 56.80 52.77 0.19
C ILE A 672 57.77 53.18 -0.93
N GLN A 673 58.89 53.80 -0.55
CA GLN A 673 59.94 54.21 -1.48
C GLN A 673 61.25 53.50 -1.11
N VAL A 674 61.70 52.61 -1.97
CA VAL A 674 63.00 51.92 -1.84
C VAL A 674 64.07 52.72 -2.58
N LYS A 675 65.23 52.90 -1.95
CA LYS A 675 66.29 53.83 -2.39
C LYS A 675 67.31 53.21 -3.33
#